data_AF-A0A2U9BA53-F1
#
_entry.id   AF-A0A2U9BA53-F1
#
_cell.length_a   1.000
_cell.length_b   1.000
_cell.length_c   1.000
_cell.angle_alpha   90.00
_cell.angle_beta   90.00
_cell.angle_gamma   90.00
#
_symmetry.space_group_name_H-M   'P 1'
#
loop_
_entity.id
_entity.type
_entity.pdbx_description
1 polymer ?
#
loop_
_entity_poly.entity_id
_entity_poly.type
_entity_poly.pdbx_seq_one_letter_code
_entity_poly.pdbx_strand_id
1 'polypeptide(L)'
;MELNITVTVKTLIVVCSSLCLTFTGASETERRLHQKIFENYNMKVRPARYWEEKVMVRVGMTLSQLVSLNEKNGEMTTNVFMNLAWTDYRLSWNPEEYEDINVLRIPPNKVWRPDIYLINNNDGQFDVALYVNVLVYSDGTVNWLPPAIYRSSCSIEVAYFPFDWQNCSMVFRSYTYDASEVDLQYFLDDQGKEIQEIVIDENAFTENGEWAICHKPSRKNIKEDLYEDITFYLVIERKPLFYIINIIVPCILTSVLAIFVFYLPPGAGEKMTLSISVLIALTVFMLLLADRVPETSLAIPIIVNYVMFTMILVTFSVILSVVVLNLHHRTPSTHIMPNWVRKVFIHFLPKYIGMKRPGEEEPMLKKSNDDTPIQSFNGRQPGGEYFFRKINPDLVIPWRDKCESTVQLQRLPNTDSYCLILPPNLKSAIAAVTYMAEQLKKQDTDDTMTGDWQFIALVVDRLFLWLFVIITTLGTLAMFLDASFNYTPDDLQKRGLKEKKGEKKTTMANSGIQLLGFFLSLMGIVGLIFGTVLPQWKMSAYVGDNIITAVAMYQGLWMSCAFQSTGQLQCKIYDSILLLDSSLQATRALMIVGIIVSIAGLGVACMGMKCTTCGGSEKLRKSRIAMTGGIILLVGGLCAIVACSWFAHNVIRAFYNPYTPVNTKFEFGAAIFIAWGGSLLDVLGGAMLAASCPRKKQVSKYPSMASSRSGAQSGTKEYV
;
A
#
# COMPACT_ATOMS: atom_id res chain seq x y z
N MET A 1 -82.57 47.69 17.90
CA MET A 1 -81.54 46.67 17.55
C MET A 1 -80.30 46.77 18.44
N GLU A 2 -80.05 47.87 19.15
CA GLU A 2 -78.85 48.03 20.01
C GLU A 2 -78.96 47.46 21.44
N LEU A 3 -80.17 47.22 21.98
CA LEU A 3 -80.32 46.70 23.35
C LEU A 3 -80.13 45.18 23.50
N ASN A 4 -80.23 44.39 22.43
CA ASN A 4 -80.07 42.93 22.50
C ASN A 4 -78.61 42.45 22.35
N ILE A 5 -77.69 43.34 21.95
CA ILE A 5 -76.27 43.01 21.74
C ILE A 5 -75.48 43.17 23.04
N THR A 6 -75.86 44.10 23.92
CA THR A 6 -75.16 44.33 25.20
C THR A 6 -75.47 43.29 26.27
N VAL A 7 -76.65 42.68 26.25
CA VAL A 7 -77.04 41.60 27.19
C VAL A 7 -76.34 40.29 26.83
N THR A 8 -76.25 39.95 25.54
CA THR A 8 -75.59 38.73 25.07
C THR A 8 -74.08 38.75 25.31
N VAL A 9 -73.42 39.90 25.15
CA VAL A 9 -71.98 40.07 25.45
C VAL A 9 -71.69 39.99 26.96
N LYS A 10 -72.54 40.58 27.83
CA LYS A 10 -72.36 40.45 29.29
C LYS A 10 -72.58 39.02 29.78
N THR A 11 -73.55 38.28 29.25
CA THR A 11 -73.73 36.86 29.59
C THR A 11 -72.61 35.98 29.03
N LEU A 12 -72.06 36.29 27.85
CA LEU A 12 -70.92 35.55 27.30
C LEU A 12 -69.65 35.78 28.13
N ILE A 13 -69.40 37.02 28.58
CA ILE A 13 -68.24 37.36 29.42
C ILE A 13 -68.36 36.72 30.81
N VAL A 14 -69.56 36.70 31.41
CA VAL A 14 -69.78 36.05 32.71
C VAL A 14 -69.60 34.53 32.59
N VAL A 15 -70.15 33.90 31.55
CA VAL A 15 -69.99 32.45 31.30
C VAL A 15 -68.53 32.09 30.97
N CYS A 16 -67.81 32.90 30.20
CA CYS A 16 -66.37 32.72 29.95
C CYS A 16 -65.54 32.93 31.22
N SER A 17 -65.89 33.89 32.08
CA SER A 17 -65.19 34.13 33.35
C SER A 17 -65.44 33.04 34.39
N SER A 18 -66.62 32.41 34.39
CA SER A 18 -66.91 31.23 35.22
C SER A 18 -66.29 29.94 34.66
N LEU A 19 -66.13 29.80 33.34
CA LEU A 19 -65.39 28.68 32.73
C LEU A 19 -63.87 28.83 32.86
N CYS A 20 -63.34 30.04 32.94
CA CYS A 20 -61.90 30.26 33.15
C CYS A 20 -61.44 30.01 34.59
N LEU A 21 -62.35 29.98 35.58
CA LEU A 21 -62.02 29.71 36.98
C LEU A 21 -61.84 28.22 37.31
N THR A 22 -62.13 27.31 36.37
CA THR A 22 -62.01 25.85 36.60
C THR A 22 -60.75 25.21 36.02
N PHE A 23 -59.76 26.00 35.56
CA PHE A 23 -58.55 25.49 34.89
C PHE A 23 -57.21 25.79 35.59
N THR A 24 -57.21 26.07 36.90
CA THR A 24 -55.96 26.36 37.65
C THR A 24 -55.47 25.23 38.56
N GLY A 25 -56.05 24.02 38.51
CA GLY A 25 -55.78 22.92 39.45
C GLY A 25 -54.37 22.32 39.40
N ALA A 26 -53.86 22.04 38.19
CA ALA A 26 -52.67 21.20 38.01
C ALA A 26 -51.38 21.76 38.66
N SER A 27 -51.19 23.08 38.70
CA SER A 27 -49.98 23.68 39.31
C SER A 27 -50.03 23.71 40.84
N GLU A 28 -51.22 23.73 41.43
CA GLU A 28 -51.41 23.85 42.87
C GLU A 28 -51.38 22.47 43.55
N THR A 29 -51.86 21.44 42.86
CA THR A 29 -51.79 20.04 43.31
C THR A 29 -50.35 19.52 43.33
N GLU A 30 -49.55 19.81 42.30
CA GLU A 30 -48.12 19.49 42.29
C GLU A 30 -47.35 20.20 43.42
N ARG A 31 -47.68 21.47 43.70
CA ARG A 31 -47.10 22.24 44.81
C ARG A 31 -47.41 21.62 46.16
N ARG A 32 -48.67 21.19 46.38
CA ARG A 32 -49.11 20.52 47.61
C ARG A 32 -48.42 19.17 47.80
N LEU A 33 -48.31 18.38 46.73
CA LEU A 33 -47.60 17.11 46.74
C LEU A 33 -46.13 17.30 47.10
N HIS A 34 -45.46 18.26 46.45
CA HIS A 34 -44.07 18.59 46.75
C HIS A 34 -43.89 19.04 48.21
N GLN A 35 -44.80 19.83 48.80
CA GLN A 35 -44.69 20.19 50.21
C GLN A 35 -44.81 18.95 51.13
N LYS A 36 -45.81 18.09 50.90
CA LYS A 36 -46.06 16.89 51.72
C LYS A 36 -44.88 15.91 51.71
N ILE A 37 -44.29 15.67 50.54
CA ILE A 37 -43.15 14.74 50.39
C ILE A 37 -41.91 15.24 51.14
N PHE A 38 -41.65 16.56 51.13
CA PHE A 38 -40.41 17.13 51.67
C PHE A 38 -40.48 17.60 53.13
N GLU A 39 -41.63 17.49 53.82
CA GLU A 39 -41.76 17.91 55.22
C GLU A 39 -40.76 17.21 56.17
N ASN A 40 -40.54 15.90 56.00
CA ASN A 40 -39.65 15.09 56.84
C ASN A 40 -38.54 14.36 56.05
N TYR A 41 -38.25 14.82 54.83
CA TYR A 41 -37.29 14.16 53.97
C TYR A 41 -35.85 14.59 54.30
N ASN A 42 -35.00 13.61 54.62
CA ASN A 42 -33.56 13.85 54.80
C ASN A 42 -32.75 13.19 53.67
N MET A 43 -32.13 14.05 52.84
CA MET A 43 -31.31 13.62 51.70
C MET A 43 -30.00 12.92 52.09
N LYS A 44 -29.50 13.09 53.33
CA LYS A 44 -28.22 12.50 53.76
C LYS A 44 -28.35 11.03 54.15
N VAL A 45 -29.58 10.54 54.32
CA VAL A 45 -29.86 9.17 54.77
C VAL A 45 -30.28 8.33 53.57
N ARG A 46 -29.62 7.18 53.40
CA ARG A 46 -29.96 6.21 52.35
C ARG A 46 -31.38 5.66 52.55
N PRO A 47 -32.15 5.45 51.47
CA PRO A 47 -33.54 5.00 51.55
C PRO A 47 -33.65 3.51 51.85
N ALA A 48 -33.30 3.10 53.06
CA ALA A 48 -33.45 1.73 53.55
C ALA A 48 -34.41 1.73 54.75
N ARG A 49 -35.34 0.76 54.82
CA ARG A 49 -36.27 0.65 55.96
C ARG A 49 -35.57 0.08 57.19
N TYR A 50 -34.64 -0.83 56.94
CA TYR A 50 -33.80 -1.49 57.95
C TYR A 50 -32.32 -1.31 57.60
N TRP A 51 -31.43 -1.49 58.57
CA TRP A 51 -29.98 -1.31 58.36
C TRP A 51 -29.35 -2.40 57.47
N GLU A 52 -29.91 -3.63 57.48
CA GLU A 52 -29.48 -4.77 56.65
C GLU A 52 -29.95 -4.68 55.19
N GLU A 53 -30.95 -3.83 54.91
CA GLU A 53 -31.51 -3.69 53.57
C GLU A 53 -30.54 -2.91 52.67
N LYS A 54 -30.36 -3.43 51.46
CA LYS A 54 -29.49 -2.83 50.44
C LYS A 54 -30.34 -2.02 49.48
N VAL A 55 -29.84 -0.84 49.11
CA VAL A 55 -30.49 -0.03 48.07
C VAL A 55 -30.04 -0.55 46.71
N MET A 56 -31.00 -0.98 45.90
CA MET A 56 -30.75 -1.46 44.55
C MET A 56 -30.59 -0.28 43.61
N VAL A 57 -29.40 -0.10 43.03
CA VAL A 57 -29.09 0.99 42.09
C VAL A 57 -28.78 0.37 40.73
N ARG A 58 -29.66 0.62 39.76
CA ARG A 58 -29.46 0.21 38.38
C ARG A 58 -28.65 1.27 37.65
N VAL A 59 -27.56 0.83 37.03
CA VAL A 59 -26.64 1.68 36.29
C VAL A 59 -26.64 1.24 34.82
N GLY A 60 -26.98 2.17 33.95
CA GLY A 60 -26.84 2.07 32.51
C GLY A 60 -26.08 3.26 31.97
N MET A 61 -25.63 3.15 30.73
CA MET A 61 -24.92 4.23 30.07
C MET A 61 -25.33 4.27 28.60
N THR A 62 -25.64 5.47 28.13
CA THR A 62 -25.92 5.75 26.73
C THR A 62 -24.80 6.61 26.17
N LEU A 63 -24.08 6.11 25.18
CA LEU A 63 -22.99 6.85 24.54
C LEU A 63 -23.55 7.78 23.45
N SER A 64 -23.31 9.08 23.60
CA SER A 64 -23.66 10.07 22.57
C SER A 64 -22.53 10.24 21.56
N GLN A 65 -21.28 10.37 22.05
CA GLN A 65 -20.13 10.55 21.17
C GLN A 65 -18.84 10.09 21.85
N LEU A 66 -17.98 9.42 21.09
CA LEU A 66 -16.56 9.27 21.43
C LEU A 66 -15.81 10.49 20.89
N VAL A 67 -15.40 11.41 21.78
CA VAL A 67 -14.79 12.69 21.38
C VAL A 67 -13.38 12.48 20.87
N SER A 68 -12.52 11.88 21.68
CA SER A 68 -11.13 11.62 21.33
C SER A 68 -10.49 10.60 22.27
N LEU A 69 -9.52 9.85 21.74
CA LEU A 69 -8.55 9.10 22.53
C LEU A 69 -7.20 9.79 22.38
N ASN A 70 -6.66 10.34 23.47
CA ASN A 70 -5.35 10.95 23.48
C ASN A 70 -4.31 9.92 23.91
N GLU A 71 -3.52 9.44 22.96
CA GLU A 71 -2.56 8.37 23.19
C GLU A 71 -1.37 8.82 24.02
N LYS A 72 -0.98 10.10 23.91
CA LYS A 72 0.14 10.66 24.68
C LYS A 72 -0.15 10.71 26.17
N ASN A 73 -1.39 11.06 26.53
CA ASN A 73 -1.83 11.16 27.92
C ASN A 73 -2.45 9.85 28.44
N GLY A 74 -2.72 8.88 27.58
CA GLY A 74 -3.46 7.66 27.96
C GLY A 74 -4.89 7.98 28.43
N GLU A 75 -5.56 8.90 27.74
CA GLU A 75 -6.84 9.46 28.19
C GLU A 75 -7.92 9.34 27.10
N MET A 76 -9.07 8.78 27.46
CA MET A 76 -10.25 8.70 26.60
C MET A 76 -11.30 9.72 27.06
N THR A 77 -11.75 10.57 26.14
CA THR A 77 -12.85 11.52 26.37
C THR A 77 -14.13 11.03 25.71
N THR A 78 -15.18 10.84 26.52
CA THR A 78 -16.50 10.38 26.07
C THR A 78 -17.60 11.32 26.53
N ASN A 79 -18.62 11.52 25.69
CA ASN A 79 -19.85 12.19 26.06
C ASN A 79 -20.97 11.14 26.21
N VAL A 80 -21.45 10.99 27.43
CA VAL A 80 -22.40 9.93 27.81
C VAL A 80 -23.57 10.49 28.59
N PHE A 81 -24.70 9.82 28.52
CA PHE A 81 -25.79 9.96 29.47
C PHE A 81 -25.74 8.78 30.44
N MET A 82 -25.64 9.06 31.73
CA MET A 82 -25.69 8.04 32.77
C MET A 82 -27.14 7.74 33.10
N ASN A 83 -27.58 6.49 32.94
CA ASN A 83 -28.94 6.08 33.28
C ASN A 83 -28.92 5.44 34.67
N LEU A 84 -29.29 6.22 35.69
CA LEU A 84 -29.34 5.76 37.07
C LEU A 84 -30.79 5.59 37.49
N ALA A 85 -31.14 4.43 38.03
CA ALA A 85 -32.45 4.18 38.59
C ALA A 85 -32.36 3.50 39.96
N TRP A 86 -33.10 4.02 40.93
CA TRP A 86 -33.20 3.44 42.27
C TRP A 86 -34.61 3.61 42.82
N THR A 87 -34.91 2.97 43.94
CA THR A 87 -36.21 3.07 44.61
C THR A 87 -36.06 3.79 45.94
N ASP A 88 -36.80 4.88 46.15
CA ASP A 88 -36.93 5.56 47.44
C ASP A 88 -38.38 5.46 47.93
N TYR A 89 -38.60 4.64 48.96
CA TYR A 89 -39.93 4.42 49.53
C TYR A 89 -40.56 5.70 50.11
N ARG A 90 -39.74 6.69 50.50
CA ARG A 90 -40.20 7.97 51.08
C ARG A 90 -40.80 8.90 50.04
N LEU A 91 -40.51 8.66 48.77
CA LEU A 91 -41.00 9.45 47.63
C LEU A 91 -42.21 8.79 46.95
N SER A 92 -42.95 7.91 47.66
CA SER A 92 -44.17 7.28 47.13
C SER A 92 -45.43 8.05 47.52
N TRP A 93 -46.41 8.11 46.62
CA TRP A 93 -47.72 8.74 46.87
C TRP A 93 -48.83 8.01 46.12
N ASN A 94 -50.09 8.24 46.52
CA ASN A 94 -51.24 7.72 45.79
C ASN A 94 -51.65 8.74 44.70
N PRO A 95 -51.62 8.40 43.40
CA PRO A 95 -52.01 9.30 42.32
C PRO A 95 -53.44 9.82 42.45
N GLU A 96 -54.36 8.98 42.96
CA GLU A 96 -55.78 9.33 43.10
C GLU A 96 -56.01 10.54 44.04
N GLU A 97 -55.11 10.81 44.99
CA GLU A 97 -55.20 11.95 45.92
C GLU A 97 -54.74 13.28 45.25
N TYR A 98 -53.99 13.21 44.15
CA TYR A 98 -53.32 14.35 43.51
C TYR A 98 -53.57 14.41 41.99
N GLU A 99 -54.83 14.32 41.56
CA GLU A 99 -55.20 14.48 40.13
C GLU A 99 -54.44 13.53 39.18
N ASP A 100 -54.15 12.29 39.61
CA ASP A 100 -53.45 11.26 38.83
C ASP A 100 -52.04 11.65 38.36
N ILE A 101 -51.33 12.45 39.15
CA ILE A 101 -49.91 12.76 38.90
C ILE A 101 -49.08 11.48 39.11
N ASN A 102 -48.61 10.89 38.01
CA ASN A 102 -47.76 9.70 38.02
C ASN A 102 -46.26 10.01 38.06
N VAL A 103 -45.86 11.20 37.63
CA VAL A 103 -44.44 11.60 37.50
C VAL A 103 -44.22 12.99 38.05
N LEU A 104 -43.23 13.14 38.93
CA LEU A 104 -42.81 14.40 39.53
C LEU A 104 -41.35 14.71 39.14
N ARG A 105 -41.05 15.97 38.80
CA ARG A 105 -39.69 16.42 38.47
C ARG A 105 -39.09 17.18 39.65
N ILE A 106 -37.98 16.69 40.17
CA ILE A 106 -37.35 17.25 41.38
C ILE A 106 -35.88 17.56 41.09
N PRO A 107 -35.33 18.69 41.56
CA PRO A 107 -33.89 18.94 41.45
C PRO A 107 -33.08 17.89 42.25
N PRO A 108 -31.94 17.40 41.71
CA PRO A 108 -31.17 16.31 42.32
C PRO A 108 -30.53 16.69 43.66
N ASN A 109 -30.44 17.99 43.98
CA ASN A 109 -29.86 18.49 45.23
C ASN A 109 -30.84 18.42 46.42
N LYS A 110 -32.11 18.02 46.21
CA LYS A 110 -33.12 17.87 47.27
C LYS A 110 -33.40 16.43 47.65
N VAL A 111 -33.01 15.47 46.81
CA VAL A 111 -33.23 14.04 47.01
C VAL A 111 -31.92 13.34 47.38
N TRP A 112 -32.00 12.22 48.09
CA TRP A 112 -30.86 11.32 48.21
C TRP A 112 -30.54 10.76 46.82
N ARG A 113 -29.25 10.74 46.48
CA ARG A 113 -28.75 10.14 45.23
C ARG A 113 -27.59 9.22 45.57
N PRO A 114 -27.42 8.11 44.83
CA PRO A 114 -26.23 7.29 44.97
C PRO A 114 -25.00 8.01 44.41
N ASP A 115 -23.90 7.96 45.15
CA ASP A 115 -22.62 8.60 44.82
C ASP A 115 -21.82 7.76 43.81
N ILE A 116 -22.38 7.55 42.61
CA ILE A 116 -21.73 6.77 41.54
C ILE A 116 -20.77 7.67 40.76
N TYR A 117 -19.48 7.38 40.85
CA TYR A 117 -18.42 8.14 40.20
C TYR A 117 -17.53 7.26 39.32
N LEU A 118 -16.86 7.89 38.36
CA LEU A 118 -15.82 7.27 37.54
C LEU A 118 -14.51 7.21 38.33
N ILE A 119 -14.08 6.00 38.71
CA ILE A 119 -12.89 5.81 39.55
C ILE A 119 -11.59 5.95 38.76
N ASN A 120 -11.56 5.46 37.52
CA ASN A 120 -10.40 5.56 36.65
C ASN A 120 -10.40 6.88 35.86
N ASN A 121 -10.59 8.02 36.54
CA ASN A 121 -10.49 9.33 35.91
C ASN A 121 -9.04 9.85 35.91
N ASN A 122 -8.69 10.69 34.93
CA ASN A 122 -7.36 11.33 34.86
C ASN A 122 -7.36 12.80 35.36
N ASP A 123 -8.53 13.46 35.34
CA ASP A 123 -8.67 14.91 35.56
C ASP A 123 -9.01 15.30 37.02
N GLY A 124 -9.21 14.32 37.90
CA GLY A 124 -9.67 14.57 39.28
C GLY A 124 -11.09 15.13 39.41
N GLN A 125 -11.79 15.33 38.29
CA GLN A 125 -13.22 15.66 38.25
C GLN A 125 -14.05 14.36 38.23
N PHE A 126 -14.82 14.14 39.29
CA PHE A 126 -15.65 12.94 39.46
C PHE A 126 -17.12 13.21 39.10
N ASP A 127 -17.58 14.45 39.25
CA ASP A 127 -18.96 14.86 39.05
C ASP A 127 -19.42 14.84 37.58
N VAL A 128 -20.75 14.74 37.40
CA VAL A 128 -21.42 14.88 36.10
C VAL A 128 -21.36 16.33 35.58
N ALA A 129 -21.47 16.51 34.25
CA ALA A 129 -21.35 17.82 33.62
C ALA A 129 -22.57 18.71 33.85
N LEU A 130 -23.78 18.13 33.90
CA LEU A 130 -25.02 18.87 34.16
C LEU A 130 -25.94 18.08 35.10
N TYR A 131 -26.34 18.75 36.19
CA TYR A 131 -27.33 18.24 37.12
C TYR A 131 -28.76 18.51 36.62
N VAL A 132 -29.28 17.59 35.81
CA VAL A 132 -30.69 17.60 35.39
C VAL A 132 -31.61 17.15 36.53
N ASN A 133 -32.88 17.56 36.47
CA ASN A 133 -33.90 17.11 37.41
C ASN A 133 -34.08 15.59 37.36
N VAL A 134 -34.29 14.97 38.53
CA VAL A 134 -34.69 13.56 38.63
C VAL A 134 -36.18 13.42 38.31
N LEU A 135 -36.53 12.29 37.72
CA LEU A 135 -37.90 11.87 37.47
C LEU A 135 -38.29 10.88 38.56
N VAL A 136 -39.27 11.22 39.37
CA VAL A 136 -39.80 10.36 40.42
C VAL A 136 -41.16 9.88 39.99
N TYR A 137 -41.40 8.58 40.03
CA TYR A 137 -42.70 7.97 39.79
C TYR A 137 -43.46 7.76 41.09
N SER A 138 -44.78 7.61 41.01
CA SER A 138 -45.66 7.45 42.18
C SER A 138 -45.37 6.20 43.02
N ASP A 139 -44.75 5.18 42.43
CA ASP A 139 -44.29 3.96 43.11
C ASP A 139 -43.01 4.16 43.94
N GLY A 140 -42.38 5.35 43.86
CA GLY A 140 -41.12 5.67 44.50
C GLY A 140 -39.89 5.30 43.67
N THR A 141 -40.05 4.86 42.41
CA THR A 141 -38.91 4.70 41.50
C THR A 141 -38.40 6.07 41.06
N VAL A 142 -37.08 6.24 41.11
CA VAL A 142 -36.40 7.47 40.76
C VAL A 142 -35.46 7.18 39.60
N ASN A 143 -35.66 7.88 38.49
CA ASN A 143 -34.81 7.82 37.32
C ASN A 143 -34.04 9.14 37.17
N TRP A 144 -32.73 9.05 36.95
CA TRP A 144 -31.86 10.19 36.76
C TRP A 144 -30.96 9.97 35.53
N LEU A 145 -31.03 10.88 34.57
CA LEU A 145 -30.32 10.80 33.28
C LEU A 145 -29.40 12.02 33.04
N PRO A 146 -28.39 12.28 33.88
CA PRO A 146 -27.48 13.41 33.67
C PRO A 146 -26.53 13.16 32.48
N PRO A 147 -26.28 14.16 31.63
CA PRO A 147 -25.17 14.12 30.69
C PRO A 147 -23.85 14.36 31.42
N ALA A 148 -22.84 13.59 31.05
CA ALA A 148 -21.50 13.65 31.61
C ALA A 148 -20.45 13.59 30.50
N ILE A 149 -19.38 14.37 30.69
CA ILE A 149 -18.18 14.29 29.85
C ILE A 149 -17.11 13.65 30.72
N TYR A 150 -16.79 12.39 30.43
CA TYR A 150 -15.84 11.62 31.21
C TYR A 150 -14.48 11.56 30.52
N ARG A 151 -13.44 11.77 31.33
CA ARG A 151 -12.03 11.67 30.98
C ARG A 151 -11.41 10.48 31.71
N SER A 152 -11.57 9.30 31.13
CA SER A 152 -11.10 8.04 31.72
C SER A 152 -9.67 7.72 31.31
N SER A 153 -8.88 7.19 32.24
CA SER A 153 -7.56 6.64 31.95
C SER A 153 -7.68 5.29 31.23
N CYS A 154 -6.93 5.14 30.15
CA CYS A 154 -6.88 3.94 29.32
C CYS A 154 -5.42 3.66 28.92
N SER A 155 -4.93 2.45 29.20
CA SER A 155 -3.59 2.02 28.77
C SER A 155 -3.60 1.71 27.27
N ILE A 156 -2.71 2.36 26.53
CA ILE A 156 -2.64 2.23 25.07
C ILE A 156 -1.64 1.12 24.69
N GLU A 157 -2.08 0.18 23.87
CA GLU A 157 -1.22 -0.83 23.26
C GLU A 157 -0.65 -0.32 21.94
N VAL A 158 0.65 -0.02 21.92
CA VAL A 158 1.31 0.67 20.79
C VAL A 158 1.97 -0.24 19.75
N ALA A 159 2.00 -1.56 19.97
CA ALA A 159 2.77 -2.51 19.16
C ALA A 159 2.42 -2.45 17.66
N TYR A 160 1.12 -2.39 17.34
CA TYR A 160 0.62 -2.41 15.96
C TYR A 160 0.16 -1.05 15.44
N PHE A 161 0.48 0.05 16.11
CA PHE A 161 0.10 1.39 15.66
C PHE A 161 0.56 1.63 14.19
N PRO A 162 -0.33 2.02 13.25
CA PRO A 162 -1.67 2.59 13.40
C PRO A 162 -2.80 1.57 13.08
N PHE A 163 -2.47 0.28 12.98
CA PHE A 163 -3.39 -0.84 12.78
C PHE A 163 -3.78 -1.45 14.14
N ASP A 164 -3.91 -0.59 15.14
CA ASP A 164 -4.17 -0.93 16.52
C ASP A 164 -5.67 -0.97 16.82
N TRP A 165 -6.02 -1.81 17.78
CA TRP A 165 -7.29 -1.79 18.47
C TRP A 165 -6.99 -1.56 19.96
N GLN A 166 -7.88 -0.85 20.63
CA GLN A 166 -7.72 -0.48 22.04
C GLN A 166 -8.90 -1.00 22.85
N ASN A 167 -8.61 -1.42 24.08
CA ASN A 167 -9.61 -1.87 25.04
C ASN A 167 -9.67 -0.89 26.21
N CYS A 168 -10.50 0.14 26.08
CA CYS A 168 -10.65 1.14 27.12
C CYS A 168 -11.82 0.78 28.05
N SER A 169 -11.62 1.01 29.34
CA SER A 169 -12.63 0.77 30.36
C SER A 169 -13.06 2.06 31.06
N MET A 170 -14.31 2.10 31.48
CA MET A 170 -14.85 3.12 32.37
C MET A 170 -15.43 2.40 33.59
N VAL A 171 -14.83 2.63 34.75
CA VAL A 171 -15.13 1.93 36.00
C VAL A 171 -16.00 2.81 36.88
N PHE A 172 -17.27 2.43 37.05
CA PHE A 172 -18.21 3.13 37.93
C PHE A 172 -18.41 2.39 39.23
N ARG A 173 -18.33 3.13 40.33
CA ARG A 173 -18.52 2.60 41.68
C ARG A 173 -19.06 3.69 42.60
N SER A 174 -19.73 3.28 43.67
CA SER A 174 -20.06 4.14 44.80
C SER A 174 -18.80 4.52 45.58
N TYR A 175 -18.53 5.81 45.75
CA TYR A 175 -17.33 6.24 46.48
C TYR A 175 -17.47 6.11 48.01
N THR A 176 -18.69 6.27 48.51
CA THR A 176 -19.03 6.29 49.94
C THR A 176 -19.60 4.98 50.45
N TYR A 177 -20.47 4.33 49.65
CA TYR A 177 -21.18 3.10 50.03
C TYR A 177 -20.46 1.84 49.55
N ASP A 178 -20.48 0.79 50.36
CA ASP A 178 -19.97 -0.54 50.03
C ASP A 178 -21.08 -1.49 49.54
N ALA A 179 -20.69 -2.68 49.05
CA ALA A 179 -21.60 -3.74 48.59
C ALA A 179 -22.56 -4.27 49.68
N SER A 180 -22.33 -3.92 50.95
CA SER A 180 -23.24 -4.21 52.07
C SER A 180 -24.42 -3.24 52.15
N GLU A 181 -24.30 -2.04 51.58
CA GLU A 181 -25.29 -0.97 51.70
C GLU A 181 -26.03 -0.68 50.39
N VAL A 182 -25.32 -0.80 49.26
CA VAL A 182 -25.83 -0.55 47.92
C VAL A 182 -25.46 -1.74 47.03
N ASP A 183 -26.43 -2.26 46.27
CA ASP A 183 -26.19 -3.29 45.24
C ASP A 183 -26.31 -2.64 43.85
N LEU A 184 -25.24 -2.72 43.06
CA LEU A 184 -25.18 -2.19 41.70
C LEU A 184 -25.70 -3.24 40.72
N GLN A 185 -26.70 -2.89 39.92
CA GLN A 185 -27.29 -3.79 38.93
C GLN A 185 -27.30 -3.16 37.54
N TYR A 186 -27.46 -4.01 36.52
CA TYR A 186 -27.65 -3.53 35.15
C TYR A 186 -28.97 -2.79 34.99
N PHE A 187 -29.00 -1.82 34.08
CA PHE A 187 -30.24 -1.17 33.68
C PHE A 187 -31.17 -2.15 32.96
N LEU A 188 -32.47 -1.97 33.11
CA LEU A 188 -33.47 -2.79 32.43
C LEU A 188 -33.95 -2.12 31.15
N ASP A 189 -34.14 -2.92 30.11
CA ASP A 189 -34.84 -2.55 28.88
C ASP A 189 -36.36 -2.42 29.13
N ASP A 190 -37.10 -1.85 28.18
CA ASP A 190 -38.56 -1.70 28.26
C ASP A 190 -39.30 -3.05 28.41
N GLN A 191 -38.65 -4.15 28.02
CA GLN A 191 -39.13 -5.53 28.19
C GLN A 191 -38.70 -6.19 29.52
N GLY A 192 -38.07 -5.44 30.43
CA GLY A 192 -37.61 -5.94 31.72
C GLY A 192 -36.35 -6.82 31.67
N LYS A 193 -35.60 -6.80 30.57
CA LYS A 193 -34.35 -7.55 30.40
C LYS A 193 -33.14 -6.69 30.76
N GLU A 194 -32.15 -7.26 31.45
CA GLU A 194 -30.89 -6.58 31.76
C GLU A 194 -30.08 -6.23 30.51
N ILE A 195 -29.65 -4.97 30.43
CA ILE A 195 -28.80 -4.44 29.36
C ILE A 195 -27.33 -4.57 29.79
N GLN A 196 -26.62 -5.53 29.19
CA GLN A 196 -25.19 -5.79 29.43
C GLN A 196 -24.26 -5.13 28.40
N GLU A 197 -24.73 -4.04 27.78
CA GLU A 197 -23.96 -3.27 26.81
C GLU A 197 -24.19 -1.77 26.96
N ILE A 198 -23.27 -0.97 26.44
CA ILE A 198 -23.44 0.47 26.33
C ILE A 198 -24.50 0.73 25.25
N VAL A 199 -25.56 1.46 25.59
CA VAL A 199 -26.60 1.81 24.63
C VAL A 199 -26.07 2.91 23.71
N ILE A 200 -26.32 2.79 22.40
CA ILE A 200 -26.01 3.84 21.43
C ILE A 200 -27.34 4.24 20.81
N ASP A 201 -27.75 5.49 20.99
CA ASP A 201 -28.94 6.02 20.30
C ASP A 201 -28.54 6.45 18.88
N GLU A 202 -29.02 5.73 17.88
CA GLU A 202 -28.72 6.01 16.46
C GLU A 202 -29.13 7.43 16.03
N ASN A 203 -30.10 8.05 16.71
CA ASN A 203 -30.55 9.41 16.37
C ASN A 203 -29.61 10.51 16.89
N ALA A 204 -28.91 10.24 17.99
CA ALA A 204 -28.04 11.20 18.67
C ALA A 204 -26.55 10.86 18.56
N PHE A 205 -26.21 9.70 18.00
CA PHE A 205 -24.84 9.22 17.92
C PHE A 205 -24.08 9.82 16.74
N THR A 206 -22.94 10.42 17.03
CA THR A 206 -21.98 10.89 16.01
C THR A 206 -20.77 9.96 15.98
N GLU A 207 -20.58 9.30 14.83
CA GLU A 207 -19.41 8.44 14.62
C GLU A 207 -18.11 9.26 14.61
N ASN A 208 -17.07 8.72 15.24
CA ASN A 208 -15.74 9.32 15.19
C ASN A 208 -15.08 9.05 13.82
N GLY A 209 -14.42 10.08 13.28
CA GLY A 209 -13.66 10.00 12.03
C GLY A 209 -12.42 9.11 12.12
N GLU A 210 -11.86 8.94 13.33
CA GLU A 210 -10.62 8.19 13.54
C GLU A 210 -10.86 6.78 14.11
N TRP A 211 -11.87 6.60 14.94
CA TRP A 211 -12.13 5.36 15.68
C TRP A 211 -13.45 4.73 15.29
N ALA A 212 -13.46 3.41 15.13
CA ALA A 212 -14.65 2.60 14.97
C ALA A 212 -14.92 1.81 16.25
N ILE A 213 -16.16 1.83 16.75
CA ILE A 213 -16.54 1.05 17.93
C ILE A 213 -16.89 -0.37 17.48
N CYS A 214 -16.10 -1.35 17.92
CA CYS A 214 -16.30 -2.76 17.58
C CYS A 214 -17.17 -3.47 18.63
N HIS A 215 -16.85 -3.28 19.91
CA HIS A 215 -17.59 -3.90 21.02
C HIS A 215 -17.80 -2.91 22.16
N LYS A 216 -18.91 -3.09 22.87
CA LYS A 216 -19.35 -2.19 23.94
C LYS A 216 -19.95 -2.91 25.17
N PRO A 217 -19.34 -3.97 25.71
CA PRO A 217 -19.96 -4.74 26.80
C PRO A 217 -19.87 -4.03 28.15
N SER A 218 -20.77 -4.37 29.07
CA SER A 218 -20.70 -3.98 30.47
C SER A 218 -20.58 -5.21 31.38
N ARG A 219 -19.75 -5.13 32.41
CA ARG A 219 -19.55 -6.20 33.39
C ARG A 219 -19.61 -5.66 34.81
N LYS A 220 -20.39 -6.30 35.66
CA LYS A 220 -20.35 -6.14 37.11
C LYS A 220 -19.20 -6.99 37.64
N ASN A 221 -18.21 -6.41 38.32
CA ASN A 221 -17.20 -7.19 39.03
C ASN A 221 -17.46 -7.12 40.54
N ILE A 222 -17.39 -8.28 41.17
CA ILE A 222 -17.53 -8.44 42.62
C ILE A 222 -16.22 -9.06 43.09
N LYS A 223 -15.49 -8.37 43.97
CA LYS A 223 -14.31 -8.92 44.64
C LYS A 223 -14.64 -9.26 46.09
N GLU A 224 -13.79 -10.08 46.71
CA GLU A 224 -14.00 -10.59 48.08
C GLU A 224 -14.05 -9.49 49.16
N ASP A 225 -13.46 -8.32 48.91
CA ASP A 225 -13.37 -7.19 49.86
C ASP A 225 -14.60 -6.24 49.87
N LEU A 226 -15.83 -6.73 49.66
CA LEU A 226 -17.05 -5.89 49.50
C LEU A 226 -16.91 -4.83 48.39
N TYR A 227 -15.97 -5.05 47.47
CA TYR A 227 -15.69 -4.17 46.35
C TYR A 227 -16.59 -4.59 45.18
N GLU A 228 -17.47 -3.68 44.80
CA GLU A 228 -18.41 -3.85 43.71
C GLU A 228 -18.29 -2.68 42.75
N ASP A 229 -18.09 -2.98 41.47
CA ASP A 229 -18.05 -2.00 40.39
C ASP A 229 -18.83 -2.49 39.17
N ILE A 230 -19.28 -1.52 38.35
CA ILE A 230 -19.78 -1.78 37.02
C ILE A 230 -18.81 -1.14 36.04
N THR A 231 -18.18 -1.98 35.22
CA THR A 231 -17.20 -1.57 34.23
C THR A 231 -17.81 -1.64 32.84
N PHE A 232 -17.81 -0.52 32.14
CA PHE A 232 -18.15 -0.46 30.72
C PHE A 232 -16.86 -0.53 29.91
N TYR A 233 -16.77 -1.51 29.01
CA TYR A 233 -15.65 -1.66 28.10
C TYR A 233 -16.03 -1.13 26.73
N LEU A 234 -15.09 -0.43 26.11
CA LEU A 234 -15.21 0.13 24.78
C LEU A 234 -14.01 -0.35 23.98
N VAL A 235 -14.25 -1.36 23.13
CA VAL A 235 -13.25 -1.92 22.22
C VAL A 235 -13.36 -1.18 20.91
N ILE A 236 -12.33 -0.41 20.58
CA ILE A 236 -12.28 0.47 19.41
C ILE A 236 -11.14 0.07 18.48
N GLU A 237 -11.39 0.19 17.19
CA GLU A 237 -10.43 -0.06 16.11
C GLU A 237 -10.10 1.26 15.40
N ARG A 238 -8.82 1.52 15.14
CA ARG A 238 -8.39 2.73 14.44
C ARG A 238 -8.68 2.62 12.94
N LYS A 239 -9.03 3.75 12.32
CA LYS A 239 -9.10 3.93 10.86
C LYS A 239 -7.74 4.46 10.35
N PRO A 240 -6.85 3.61 9.79
CA PRO A 240 -5.43 3.96 9.55
C PRO A 240 -5.17 4.87 8.33
N LEU A 241 -6.19 5.28 7.58
CA LEU A 241 -6.06 5.89 6.25
C LEU A 241 -5.18 7.15 6.26
N PHE A 242 -5.31 7.99 7.29
CA PHE A 242 -4.49 9.19 7.46
C PHE A 242 -2.99 8.86 7.54
N TYR A 243 -2.62 7.85 8.33
CA TYR A 243 -1.24 7.41 8.51
C TYR A 243 -0.70 6.70 7.26
N ILE A 244 -1.54 5.97 6.53
CA ILE A 244 -1.16 5.32 5.28
C ILE A 244 -0.73 6.37 4.25
N ILE A 245 -1.53 7.42 4.04
CA ILE A 245 -1.25 8.44 3.03
C ILE A 245 -0.08 9.34 3.44
N ASN A 246 -0.03 9.78 4.69
CA ASN A 246 0.92 10.82 5.11
C ASN A 246 2.26 10.28 5.63
N ILE A 247 2.33 9.01 6.04
CA ILE A 247 3.55 8.42 6.59
C ILE A 247 4.04 7.26 5.71
N ILE A 248 3.20 6.25 5.47
CA ILE A 248 3.62 5.03 4.78
C ILE A 248 3.97 5.30 3.31
N VAL A 249 3.13 6.04 2.57
CA VAL A 249 3.38 6.32 1.15
C VAL A 249 4.71 7.08 0.93
N PRO A 250 5.00 8.19 1.64
CA PRO A 250 6.32 8.84 1.55
C PRO A 250 7.49 7.91 1.86
N CYS A 251 7.40 7.05 2.89
CA CYS A 251 8.46 6.10 3.23
C CYS A 251 8.70 5.04 2.14
N ILE A 252 7.64 4.57 1.48
CA ILE A 252 7.76 3.67 0.32
C ILE A 252 8.44 4.40 -0.83
N LEU A 253 8.06 5.65 -1.11
CA LEU A 253 8.68 6.47 -2.16
C LEU A 253 10.17 6.72 -1.87
N THR A 254 10.56 7.00 -0.63
CA THR A 254 11.98 7.15 -0.25
C THR A 254 12.75 5.84 -0.40
N SER A 255 12.12 4.69 -0.11
CA SER A 255 12.73 3.38 -0.32
C SER A 255 12.97 3.10 -1.80
N VAL A 256 12.04 3.51 -2.67
CA VAL A 256 12.20 3.45 -4.13
C VAL A 256 13.34 4.36 -4.61
N LEU A 257 13.46 5.58 -4.08
CA LEU A 257 14.58 6.48 -4.37
C LEU A 257 15.93 5.87 -3.96
N ALA A 258 16.00 5.14 -2.84
CA ALA A 258 17.19 4.42 -2.42
C ALA A 258 17.59 3.31 -3.41
N ILE A 259 16.62 2.63 -4.04
CA ILE A 259 16.89 1.65 -5.12
C ILE A 259 17.50 2.35 -6.33
N PHE A 260 16.99 3.54 -6.70
CA PHE A 260 17.50 4.31 -7.83
C PHE A 260 18.97 4.76 -7.66
N VAL A 261 19.48 4.89 -6.43
CA VAL A 261 20.91 5.19 -6.17
C VAL A 261 21.84 4.16 -6.84
N PHE A 262 21.50 2.88 -6.77
CA PHE A 262 22.27 1.78 -7.38
C PHE A 262 21.98 1.61 -8.88
N TYR A 263 21.03 2.37 -9.41
CA TYR A 263 20.81 2.42 -10.85
C TYR A 263 21.67 3.49 -11.53
N LEU A 264 22.03 4.56 -10.80
CA LEU A 264 22.80 5.67 -11.30
C LEU A 264 24.28 5.27 -11.50
N PRO A 265 24.86 5.47 -12.70
CA PRO A 265 26.25 5.16 -12.94
C PRO A 265 27.17 6.05 -12.09
N PRO A 266 28.26 5.51 -11.51
CA PRO A 266 29.18 6.27 -10.66
C PRO A 266 29.90 7.41 -11.40
N GLY A 267 30.01 7.35 -12.73
CA GLY A 267 30.61 8.41 -13.55
C GLY A 267 29.83 9.74 -13.57
N ALA A 268 28.57 9.76 -13.13
CA ALA A 268 27.75 10.97 -13.12
C ALA A 268 28.03 11.90 -11.91
N GLY A 269 28.76 11.44 -10.90
CA GLY A 269 29.09 12.24 -9.70
C GLY A 269 27.93 12.46 -8.71
N GLU A 270 26.68 12.47 -9.16
CA GLU A 270 25.50 12.76 -8.32
C GLU A 270 25.04 11.63 -7.38
N LYS A 271 25.68 10.46 -7.46
CA LYS A 271 25.30 9.27 -6.69
C LYS A 271 25.36 9.48 -5.18
N MET A 272 26.41 10.16 -4.71
CA MET A 272 26.62 10.43 -3.29
C MET A 272 25.62 11.44 -2.74
N THR A 273 25.36 12.51 -3.49
CA THR A 273 24.39 13.55 -3.14
C THR A 273 23.01 12.95 -2.94
N LEU A 274 22.53 12.15 -3.92
CA LEU A 274 21.21 11.51 -3.84
C LEU A 274 21.10 10.55 -2.65
N SER A 275 22.14 9.75 -2.39
CA SER A 275 22.16 8.80 -1.26
C SER A 275 22.09 9.52 0.10
N ILE A 276 22.85 10.62 0.27
CA ILE A 276 22.83 11.42 1.51
C ILE A 276 21.51 12.17 1.68
N SER A 277 20.97 12.76 0.62
CA SER A 277 19.68 13.46 0.67
C SER A 277 18.52 12.54 1.06
N VAL A 278 18.52 11.28 0.57
CA VAL A 278 17.53 10.26 0.98
C VAL A 278 17.66 9.92 2.46
N LEU A 279 18.88 9.80 2.98
CA LEU A 279 19.11 9.56 4.42
C LEU A 279 18.59 10.74 5.26
N ILE A 280 18.88 11.97 4.87
CA ILE A 280 18.41 13.18 5.58
C ILE A 280 16.88 13.22 5.57
N ALA A 281 16.24 13.03 4.42
CA ALA A 281 14.78 13.02 4.31
C ALA A 281 14.16 11.98 5.26
N LEU A 282 14.73 10.77 5.31
CA LEU A 282 14.26 9.71 6.19
C LEU A 282 14.43 10.05 7.68
N THR A 283 15.53 10.71 8.08
CA THR A 283 15.70 11.17 9.47
C THR A 283 14.68 12.23 9.88
N VAL A 284 14.33 13.16 8.97
CA VAL A 284 13.28 14.15 9.21
C VAL A 284 11.92 13.46 9.40
N PHE A 285 11.60 12.44 8.58
CA PHE A 285 10.38 11.66 8.76
C PHE A 285 10.34 10.92 10.11
N MET A 286 11.47 10.41 10.60
CA MET A 286 11.55 9.78 11.92
C MET A 286 11.24 10.79 13.04
N LEU A 287 11.78 12.01 12.97
CA LEU A 287 11.50 13.06 13.95
C LEU A 287 10.01 13.45 13.96
N LEU A 288 9.38 13.57 12.79
CA LEU A 288 7.94 13.84 12.69
C LEU A 288 7.08 12.73 13.32
N LEU A 289 7.55 11.48 13.27
CA LEU A 289 6.87 10.33 13.87
C LEU A 289 7.02 10.32 15.40
N ALA A 290 8.18 10.72 15.92
CA ALA A 290 8.45 10.76 17.36
C ALA A 290 7.47 11.65 18.12
N ASP A 291 7.01 12.75 17.52
CA ASP A 291 6.03 13.66 18.13
C ASP A 291 4.61 13.06 18.21
N ARG A 292 4.31 12.01 17.43
CA ARG A 292 2.97 11.41 17.33
C ARG A 292 2.78 10.15 18.16
N VAL A 293 3.87 9.49 18.53
CA VAL A 293 3.86 8.25 19.30
C VAL A 293 4.08 8.59 20.78
N PRO A 294 3.35 7.99 21.73
CA PRO A 294 3.59 8.21 23.15
C PRO A 294 4.98 7.72 23.57
N GLU A 295 5.56 8.35 24.59
CA GLU A 295 6.89 8.03 25.14
C GLU A 295 6.87 6.76 26.02
N THR A 296 6.36 5.64 25.51
CA THR A 296 6.25 4.37 26.24
C THR A 296 7.31 3.37 25.79
N SER A 297 7.97 2.68 26.73
CA SER A 297 8.99 1.66 26.47
C SER A 297 8.46 0.22 26.47
N LEU A 298 7.15 0.01 26.66
CA LEU A 298 6.55 -1.34 26.74
C LEU A 298 6.66 -2.12 25.43
N ALA A 299 6.49 -1.44 24.30
CA ALA A 299 6.64 -2.00 22.97
C ALA A 299 7.01 -0.91 21.97
N ILE A 300 7.75 -1.28 20.91
CA ILE A 300 8.08 -0.37 19.81
C ILE A 300 7.01 -0.53 18.72
N PRO A 301 6.37 0.55 18.25
CA PRO A 301 5.39 0.48 17.17
C PRO A 301 5.93 -0.09 15.87
N ILE A 302 5.09 -0.77 15.11
CA ILE A 302 5.47 -1.34 13.81
C ILE A 302 5.90 -0.27 12.78
N ILE A 303 5.29 0.94 12.78
CA ILE A 303 5.77 2.04 11.94
C ILE A 303 7.19 2.45 12.32
N VAL A 304 7.46 2.62 13.62
CA VAL A 304 8.79 3.02 14.10
C VAL A 304 9.81 1.96 13.72
N ASN A 305 9.47 0.68 13.90
CA ASN A 305 10.32 -0.43 13.49
C ASN A 305 10.59 -0.42 11.98
N TYR A 306 9.56 -0.13 11.16
CA TYR A 306 9.71 0.00 9.71
C TYR A 306 10.63 1.17 9.32
N VAL A 307 10.43 2.36 9.88
CA VAL A 307 11.28 3.53 9.60
C VAL A 307 12.72 3.26 10.04
N MET A 308 12.93 2.64 11.21
CA MET A 308 14.26 2.24 11.69
C MET A 308 14.92 1.20 10.77
N PHE A 309 14.17 0.19 10.33
CA PHE A 309 14.65 -0.80 9.36
C PHE A 309 15.08 -0.14 8.05
N THR A 310 14.26 0.76 7.49
CA THR A 310 14.62 1.50 6.27
C THR A 310 15.83 2.41 6.49
N MET A 311 16.01 2.99 7.67
CA MET A 311 17.15 3.84 8.00
C MET A 311 18.46 3.04 8.05
N ILE A 312 18.43 1.85 8.66
CA ILE A 312 19.57 0.93 8.66
C ILE A 312 19.91 0.48 7.24
N LEU A 313 18.91 0.18 6.40
CA LEU A 313 19.15 -0.18 5.01
C LEU A 313 19.73 0.97 4.18
N VAL A 314 19.21 2.19 4.33
CA VAL A 314 19.73 3.37 3.61
C VAL A 314 21.14 3.71 4.05
N THR A 315 21.47 3.62 5.34
CA THR A 315 22.85 3.83 5.81
C THR A 315 23.81 2.77 5.24
N PHE A 316 23.39 1.50 5.19
CA PHE A 316 24.17 0.46 4.50
C PHE A 316 24.32 0.76 3.00
N SER A 317 23.27 1.29 2.35
CA SER A 317 23.33 1.70 0.94
C SER A 317 24.33 2.84 0.68
N VAL A 318 24.44 3.81 1.60
CA VAL A 318 25.47 4.87 1.52
C VAL A 318 26.87 4.25 1.57
N ILE A 319 27.13 3.33 2.51
CA ILE A 319 28.43 2.65 2.64
C ILE A 319 28.77 1.87 1.36
N LEU A 320 27.82 1.10 0.84
CA LEU A 320 28.01 0.34 -0.40
C LEU A 320 28.26 1.26 -1.60
N SER A 321 27.59 2.42 -1.65
CA SER A 321 27.80 3.42 -2.71
C SER A 321 29.22 4.00 -2.66
N VAL A 322 29.78 4.24 -1.47
CA VAL A 322 31.19 4.63 -1.29
C VAL A 322 32.13 3.54 -1.77
N VAL A 323 31.84 2.26 -1.48
CA VAL A 323 32.65 1.13 -1.96
C VAL A 323 32.62 1.02 -3.48
N VAL A 324 31.45 1.16 -4.12
CA VAL A 324 31.31 1.15 -5.59
C VAL A 324 32.08 2.32 -6.20
N LEU A 325 32.00 3.51 -5.61
CA LEU A 325 32.74 4.67 -6.08
C LEU A 325 34.26 4.48 -5.92
N ASN A 326 34.71 3.89 -4.81
CA ASN A 326 36.12 3.54 -4.60
C ASN A 326 36.61 2.58 -5.68
N LEU A 327 35.81 1.56 -6.05
CA LEU A 327 36.15 0.60 -7.10
C LEU A 327 36.20 1.27 -8.49
N HIS A 328 35.26 2.18 -8.78
CA HIS A 328 35.20 2.88 -10.06
C HIS A 328 36.42 3.76 -10.33
N HIS A 329 36.95 4.42 -9.31
CA HIS A 329 38.13 5.29 -9.43
C HIS A 329 39.47 4.55 -9.26
N ARG A 330 39.50 3.20 -9.26
CA ARG A 330 40.76 2.46 -9.24
C ARG A 330 41.47 2.53 -10.59
N THR A 331 42.76 2.82 -10.52
CA THR A 331 43.66 2.90 -11.66
C THR A 331 44.78 1.85 -11.54
N PRO A 332 45.35 1.38 -12.67
CA PRO A 332 46.44 0.39 -12.66
C PRO A 332 47.71 0.88 -11.95
N SER A 333 47.90 2.20 -11.83
CA SER A 333 49.00 2.80 -11.09
C SER A 333 48.88 2.68 -9.57
N THR A 334 47.66 2.50 -9.05
CA THR A 334 47.41 2.40 -7.59
C THR A 334 47.16 0.97 -7.13
N HIS A 335 46.48 0.15 -7.94
CA HIS A 335 46.04 -1.19 -7.56
C HIS A 335 46.24 -2.20 -8.67
N ILE A 336 46.76 -3.38 -8.31
CA ILE A 336 46.86 -4.56 -9.20
C ILE A 336 45.59 -5.40 -9.01
N MET A 337 44.95 -5.81 -10.10
CA MET A 337 43.75 -6.64 -10.04
C MET A 337 44.09 -8.11 -9.72
N PRO A 338 43.61 -8.67 -8.60
CA PRO A 338 43.83 -10.08 -8.29
C PRO A 338 43.11 -11.00 -9.29
N ASN A 339 43.72 -12.16 -9.58
CA ASN A 339 43.17 -13.13 -10.53
C ASN A 339 41.79 -13.68 -10.12
N TRP A 340 41.51 -13.74 -8.81
CA TRP A 340 40.20 -14.17 -8.30
C TRP A 340 39.12 -13.11 -8.58
N VAL A 341 39.43 -11.81 -8.46
CA VAL A 341 38.51 -10.70 -8.77
C VAL A 341 38.10 -10.77 -10.23
N ARG A 342 39.08 -10.96 -11.13
CA ARG A 342 38.84 -11.13 -12.57
C ARG A 342 37.90 -12.31 -12.86
N LYS A 343 38.16 -13.49 -12.27
CA LYS A 343 37.29 -14.67 -12.46
C LYS A 343 35.87 -14.47 -11.96
N VAL A 344 35.71 -13.90 -10.77
CA VAL A 344 34.39 -13.71 -10.14
C VAL A 344 33.59 -12.62 -10.85
N PHE A 345 34.14 -11.41 -10.96
CA PHE A 345 33.38 -10.24 -11.41
C PHE A 345 33.31 -10.07 -12.93
N ILE A 346 34.24 -10.63 -13.71
CA ILE A 346 34.20 -10.54 -15.18
C ILE A 346 33.58 -11.78 -15.83
N HIS A 347 33.85 -12.98 -15.32
CA HIS A 347 33.42 -14.22 -15.99
C HIS A 347 32.21 -14.92 -15.34
N PHE A 348 32.07 -14.86 -14.01
CA PHE A 348 31.02 -15.58 -13.28
C PHE A 348 29.77 -14.71 -13.05
N LEU A 349 29.90 -13.57 -12.37
CA LEU A 349 28.78 -12.71 -11.96
C LEU A 349 27.95 -12.11 -13.11
N PRO A 350 28.56 -11.60 -14.21
CA PRO A 350 27.81 -10.97 -15.30
C PRO A 350 26.84 -11.93 -15.99
N LYS A 351 27.15 -13.23 -16.03
CA LYS A 351 26.26 -14.27 -16.56
C LYS A 351 25.00 -14.44 -15.70
N TYR A 352 25.13 -14.35 -14.37
CA TYR A 352 23.99 -14.43 -13.45
C TYR A 352 23.14 -13.16 -13.45
N ILE A 353 23.76 -11.98 -13.64
CA ILE A 353 23.06 -10.69 -13.63
C ILE A 353 22.52 -10.31 -15.04
N GLY A 354 22.88 -11.07 -16.08
CA GLY A 354 22.41 -10.84 -17.45
C GLY A 354 23.13 -9.68 -18.16
N MET A 355 24.32 -9.29 -17.71
CA MET A 355 25.13 -8.26 -18.35
C MET A 355 26.08 -8.88 -19.37
N LYS A 356 26.06 -8.37 -20.60
CA LYS A 356 27.07 -8.66 -21.62
C LYS A 356 28.06 -7.50 -21.69
N ARG A 357 29.36 -7.82 -21.70
CA ARG A 357 30.43 -6.84 -21.91
C ARG A 357 30.25 -6.23 -23.32
N PRO A 358 30.20 -4.89 -23.46
CA PRO A 358 30.37 -4.26 -24.76
C PRO A 358 31.85 -4.38 -25.16
N GLY A 359 32.13 -5.07 -26.26
CA GLY A 359 33.48 -5.28 -26.80
C GLY A 359 33.93 -6.73 -26.69
N GLU A 360 33.88 -7.44 -27.82
CA GLU A 360 34.58 -8.71 -27.99
C GLU A 360 36.09 -8.46 -27.88
N GLU A 361 36.75 -9.13 -26.92
CA GLU A 361 38.15 -9.46 -27.09
C GLU A 361 38.20 -10.61 -28.10
N GLU A 362 38.82 -10.38 -29.26
CA GLU A 362 39.35 -11.50 -30.06
C GLU A 362 40.18 -12.38 -29.10
N PRO A 363 39.93 -13.70 -29.05
CA PRO A 363 40.67 -14.55 -28.14
C PRO A 363 42.15 -14.46 -28.47
N MET A 364 42.93 -13.92 -27.53
CA MET A 364 44.38 -14.00 -27.56
C MET A 364 44.78 -15.46 -27.83
N LEU A 365 45.33 -15.70 -29.02
CA LEU A 365 46.04 -16.92 -29.37
C LEU A 365 46.96 -17.26 -28.18
N LYS A 366 46.63 -18.36 -27.48
CA LYS A 366 47.49 -18.97 -26.47
C LYS A 366 48.88 -19.09 -27.08
N LYS A 367 49.85 -18.34 -26.54
CA LYS A 367 51.26 -18.64 -26.73
C LYS A 367 51.47 -20.03 -26.14
N SER A 368 51.62 -21.05 -26.99
CA SER A 368 52.16 -22.34 -26.60
C SER A 368 53.60 -22.10 -26.16
N ASN A 369 53.89 -22.40 -24.90
CA ASN A 369 55.25 -22.69 -24.48
C ASN A 369 55.65 -23.99 -25.18
N ASP A 370 56.31 -23.89 -26.32
CA ASP A 370 57.09 -24.98 -26.91
C ASP A 370 58.50 -24.46 -27.15
N ASP A 371 59.33 -24.59 -26.11
CA ASP A 371 60.78 -24.64 -26.26
C ASP A 371 61.14 -26.05 -26.73
N THR A 372 61.04 -26.31 -28.03
CA THR A 372 61.76 -27.42 -28.68
C THR A 372 62.44 -26.94 -29.96
N PRO A 373 63.70 -27.34 -30.21
CA PRO A 373 64.45 -26.86 -31.37
C PRO A 373 63.89 -27.49 -32.66
N ILE A 374 63.54 -26.62 -33.61
CA ILE A 374 63.00 -26.98 -34.93
C ILE A 374 64.07 -27.73 -35.74
N GLN A 375 63.75 -28.99 -36.06
CA GLN A 375 64.45 -29.78 -37.08
C GLN A 375 64.04 -29.28 -38.47
N SER A 376 65.02 -29.15 -39.35
CA SER A 376 64.93 -28.61 -40.71
C SER A 376 63.83 -29.25 -41.57
N PHE A 377 62.95 -28.42 -42.16
CA PHE A 377 62.18 -28.78 -43.35
C PHE A 377 62.29 -27.71 -44.43
N ASN A 378 62.80 -28.13 -45.59
CA ASN A 378 62.90 -27.37 -46.82
C ASN A 378 61.52 -27.21 -47.47
N GLY A 379 61.19 -26.00 -47.96
CA GLY A 379 60.04 -25.80 -48.84
C GLY A 379 59.71 -24.34 -49.11
N ARG A 380 60.03 -23.86 -50.32
CA ARG A 380 59.65 -22.57 -50.86
C ARG A 380 58.13 -22.45 -51.04
N GLN A 381 57.53 -21.35 -50.59
CA GLN A 381 56.46 -20.61 -51.29
C GLN A 381 56.30 -19.20 -50.69
N PRO A 382 56.25 -18.12 -51.49
CA PRO A 382 56.07 -16.75 -51.00
C PRO A 382 54.58 -16.35 -51.09
N GLY A 383 53.93 -16.15 -49.94
CA GLY A 383 52.58 -15.59 -49.84
C GLY A 383 52.55 -14.62 -48.66
N GLY A 384 52.20 -13.36 -48.93
CA GLY A 384 52.42 -12.24 -48.02
C GLY A 384 51.55 -12.26 -46.77
N GLU A 385 52.21 -12.22 -45.62
CA GLU A 385 51.70 -11.59 -44.41
C GLU A 385 52.80 -10.65 -43.91
N TYR A 386 52.50 -9.34 -43.83
CA TYR A 386 53.42 -8.33 -43.30
C TYR A 386 53.55 -8.51 -41.78
N PHE A 387 54.32 -9.50 -41.35
CA PHE A 387 54.80 -9.57 -39.98
C PHE A 387 55.78 -8.43 -39.77
N PHE A 388 55.37 -7.40 -39.01
CA PHE A 388 56.32 -6.46 -38.39
C PHE A 388 57.21 -7.25 -37.42
N ARG A 389 58.32 -7.78 -37.94
CA ARG A 389 59.37 -8.39 -37.13
C ARG A 389 59.97 -7.26 -36.30
N LYS A 390 59.81 -7.30 -34.97
CA LYS A 390 60.49 -6.38 -34.05
C LYS A 390 61.98 -6.34 -34.42
N ILE A 391 62.45 -5.20 -34.90
CA ILE A 391 63.89 -4.97 -35.09
C ILE A 391 64.44 -4.74 -33.68
N ASN A 392 65.26 -5.67 -33.19
CA ASN A 392 65.94 -5.47 -31.90
C ASN A 392 66.93 -4.30 -32.04
N PRO A 393 66.76 -3.20 -31.29
CA PRO A 393 67.66 -2.05 -31.36
C PRO A 393 69.09 -2.39 -30.90
N ASP A 394 69.24 -3.45 -30.11
CA ASP A 394 70.52 -3.96 -29.61
C ASP A 394 71.37 -4.67 -30.68
N LEU A 395 70.79 -4.99 -31.85
CA LEU A 395 71.52 -5.59 -32.98
C LEU A 395 72.11 -4.56 -33.96
N VAL A 396 72.14 -3.27 -33.61
CA VAL A 396 72.55 -2.17 -34.51
C VAL A 396 73.95 -1.66 -34.15
N ILE A 397 74.95 -2.07 -34.92
CA ILE A 397 76.37 -1.72 -34.75
C ILE A 397 76.64 -0.26 -35.22
N PRO A 398 77.51 0.52 -34.56
CA PRO A 398 77.88 1.85 -35.03
C PRO A 398 78.76 1.81 -36.30
N TRP A 399 78.43 2.68 -37.27
CA TRP A 399 79.18 2.91 -38.50
C TRP A 399 80.59 3.48 -38.21
N ARG A 400 81.61 3.05 -38.95
CA ARG A 400 82.93 3.70 -38.99
C ARG A 400 83.25 4.16 -40.42
N ASP A 401 83.24 5.47 -40.60
CA ASP A 401 83.72 6.34 -41.69
C ASP A 401 83.68 5.85 -43.16
N LYS A 402 82.64 6.30 -43.86
CA LYS A 402 82.65 7.05 -45.15
C LYS A 402 81.22 7.18 -45.69
N CYS A 403 80.79 8.41 -45.99
CA CYS A 403 79.45 8.72 -46.50
C CYS A 403 79.13 7.97 -47.80
N GLU A 404 78.22 7.00 -47.73
CA GLU A 404 77.39 6.58 -48.87
C GLU A 404 76.01 6.12 -48.37
N SER A 405 74.96 6.72 -48.93
CA SER A 405 73.56 6.67 -48.50
C SER A 405 72.84 5.36 -48.84
N THR A 406 73.45 4.21 -48.58
CA THR A 406 72.83 2.91 -48.89
C THR A 406 72.58 2.08 -47.64
N VAL A 407 71.33 1.61 -47.49
CA VAL A 407 70.96 0.62 -46.48
C VAL A 407 71.61 -0.70 -46.89
N GLN A 408 72.63 -1.14 -46.15
CA GLN A 408 73.31 -2.40 -46.43
C GLN A 408 72.84 -3.49 -45.47
N LEU A 409 72.45 -4.64 -46.05
CA LEU A 409 72.07 -5.84 -45.34
C LEU A 409 73.32 -6.74 -45.24
N GLN A 410 73.96 -6.79 -44.07
CA GLN A 410 75.17 -7.59 -43.87
C GLN A 410 74.85 -8.84 -43.05
N ARG A 411 75.32 -10.01 -43.51
CA ARG A 411 75.17 -11.30 -42.80
C ARG A 411 76.21 -11.39 -41.69
N LEU A 412 75.78 -11.69 -40.47
CA LEU A 412 76.68 -11.87 -39.32
C LEU A 412 77.55 -13.13 -39.52
N PRO A 413 78.86 -13.12 -39.23
CA PRO A 413 79.65 -14.35 -39.29
C PRO A 413 79.19 -15.28 -38.17
N ASN A 414 78.80 -16.51 -38.52
CA ASN A 414 78.29 -17.61 -37.68
C ASN A 414 76.79 -17.63 -37.29
N THR A 415 75.91 -16.81 -37.89
CA THR A 415 74.45 -17.00 -37.76
C THR A 415 73.71 -16.64 -39.05
N ASP A 416 72.56 -17.29 -39.33
CA ASP A 416 71.68 -16.98 -40.48
C ASP A 416 70.89 -15.65 -40.33
N SER A 417 71.36 -14.76 -39.46
CA SER A 417 70.75 -13.46 -39.17
C SER A 417 71.40 -12.33 -39.99
N TYR A 418 70.55 -11.50 -40.58
CA TYR A 418 70.93 -10.31 -41.33
C TYR A 418 70.83 -9.06 -40.44
N CYS A 419 71.84 -8.20 -40.46
CA CYS A 419 71.85 -6.91 -39.78
C CYS A 419 71.63 -5.78 -40.81
N LEU A 420 70.75 -4.83 -40.49
CA LEU A 420 70.48 -3.64 -41.29
C LEU A 420 71.32 -2.47 -40.75
N ILE A 421 72.18 -1.91 -41.58
CA ILE A 421 73.01 -0.78 -41.21
C ILE A 421 72.30 0.52 -41.62
N LEU A 422 71.89 1.35 -40.65
CA LEU A 422 71.11 2.58 -40.85
C LEU A 422 71.92 3.86 -40.55
N PRO A 423 71.66 4.99 -41.27
CA PRO A 423 72.18 6.31 -40.93
C PRO A 423 71.73 6.78 -39.52
N PRO A 424 72.54 7.60 -38.81
CA PRO A 424 72.26 8.01 -37.43
C PRO A 424 70.92 8.76 -37.28
N ASN A 425 70.55 9.59 -38.26
CA ASN A 425 69.29 10.35 -38.25
C ASN A 425 68.05 9.45 -38.43
N LEU A 426 68.18 8.34 -39.15
CA LEU A 426 67.09 7.38 -39.34
C LEU A 426 66.97 6.45 -38.11
N LYS A 427 68.10 6.11 -37.47
CA LYS A 427 68.14 5.35 -36.21
C LYS A 427 67.40 6.10 -35.09
N SER A 428 67.63 7.41 -34.93
CA SER A 428 66.95 8.21 -33.92
C SER A 428 65.45 8.36 -34.19
N ALA A 429 65.06 8.56 -35.46
CA ALA A 429 63.65 8.64 -35.85
C ALA A 429 62.90 7.31 -35.59
N ILE A 430 63.50 6.18 -35.95
CA ILE A 430 62.92 4.85 -35.68
C ILE A 430 62.82 4.61 -34.17
N ALA A 431 63.85 4.96 -33.39
CA ALA A 431 63.82 4.85 -31.93
C ALA A 431 62.68 5.68 -31.31
N ALA A 432 62.46 6.90 -31.81
CA ALA A 432 61.36 7.77 -31.37
C ALA A 432 59.99 7.18 -31.72
N VAL A 433 59.81 6.66 -32.94
CA VAL A 433 58.56 6.02 -33.37
C VAL A 433 58.30 4.73 -32.59
N THR A 434 59.33 3.91 -32.33
CA THR A 434 59.18 2.71 -31.50
C THR A 434 58.81 3.06 -30.07
N TYR A 435 59.37 4.14 -29.52
CA TYR A 435 59.02 4.64 -28.20
C TYR A 435 57.56 5.15 -28.16
N MET A 436 57.13 5.93 -29.17
CA MET A 436 55.74 6.39 -29.27
C MET A 436 54.77 5.21 -29.41
N ALA A 437 55.09 4.20 -30.23
CA ALA A 437 54.28 3.00 -30.38
C ALA A 437 54.20 2.20 -29.07
N GLU A 438 55.31 2.10 -28.33
CA GLU A 438 55.33 1.43 -27.03
C GLU A 438 54.56 2.20 -25.95
N GLN A 439 54.65 3.54 -25.96
CA GLN A 439 53.91 4.39 -25.04
C GLN A 439 52.41 4.39 -25.34
N LEU A 440 52.01 4.44 -26.60
CA LEU A 440 50.61 4.28 -27.03
C LEU A 440 50.08 2.90 -26.63
N LYS A 441 50.85 1.84 -26.88
CA LYS A 441 50.47 0.49 -26.46
C LYS A 441 50.33 0.38 -24.94
N LYS A 442 51.21 1.00 -24.17
CA LYS A 442 51.13 1.02 -22.71
C LYS A 442 49.89 1.79 -22.24
N GLN A 443 49.60 2.93 -22.87
CA GLN A 443 48.41 3.72 -22.59
C GLN A 443 47.13 2.93 -22.90
N ASP A 444 47.05 2.26 -24.05
CA ASP A 444 45.92 1.38 -24.39
C ASP A 444 45.75 0.25 -23.36
N THR A 445 46.85 -0.36 -22.89
CA THR A 445 46.77 -1.38 -21.83
C THR A 445 46.30 -0.81 -20.50
N ASP A 446 46.70 0.40 -20.14
CA ASP A 446 46.24 1.05 -18.92
C ASP A 446 44.74 1.46 -19.03
N ASP A 447 44.31 1.93 -20.20
CA ASP A 447 42.93 2.29 -20.50
C ASP A 447 41.99 1.06 -20.51
N THR A 448 42.44 -0.06 -21.06
CA THR A 448 41.68 -1.33 -20.98
C THR A 448 41.54 -1.83 -19.53
N MET A 449 42.59 -1.71 -18.71
CA MET A 449 42.55 -2.12 -17.30
C MET A 449 41.68 -1.19 -16.45
N THR A 450 41.67 0.12 -16.72
CA THR A 450 40.72 1.05 -16.07
C THR A 450 39.28 0.75 -16.48
N GLY A 451 39.04 0.42 -17.76
CA GLY A 451 37.74 -0.06 -18.24
C GLY A 451 37.28 -1.34 -17.53
N ASP A 452 38.18 -2.29 -17.27
CA ASP A 452 37.89 -3.50 -16.47
C ASP A 452 37.43 -3.14 -15.04
N TRP A 453 38.10 -2.20 -14.37
CA TRP A 453 37.69 -1.75 -13.03
C TRP A 453 36.34 -1.04 -13.01
N GLN A 454 36.07 -0.18 -14.00
CA GLN A 454 34.77 0.48 -14.15
C GLN A 454 33.65 -0.53 -14.39
N PHE A 455 33.90 -1.53 -15.24
CA PHE A 455 32.95 -2.62 -15.46
C PHE A 455 32.70 -3.43 -14.19
N ILE A 456 33.74 -3.76 -13.42
CA ILE A 456 33.59 -4.44 -12.12
C ILE A 456 32.75 -3.60 -11.16
N ALA A 457 32.99 -2.28 -11.09
CA ALA A 457 32.19 -1.39 -10.26
C ALA A 457 30.70 -1.42 -10.65
N LEU A 458 30.38 -1.38 -11.96
CA LEU A 458 29.01 -1.52 -12.45
C LEU A 458 28.39 -2.89 -12.11
N VAL A 459 29.18 -3.97 -12.23
CA VAL A 459 28.73 -5.33 -11.90
C VAL A 459 28.39 -5.47 -10.42
N VAL A 460 29.26 -4.95 -9.55
CA VAL A 460 29.06 -4.88 -8.09
C VAL A 460 27.83 -4.05 -7.75
N ASP A 461 27.63 -2.91 -8.42
CA ASP A 461 26.48 -2.04 -8.22
C ASP A 461 25.16 -2.74 -8.52
N ARG A 462 25.09 -3.50 -9.61
CA ARG A 462 23.90 -4.30 -9.96
C ARG A 462 23.66 -5.45 -9.00
N LEU A 463 24.71 -6.07 -8.46
CA LEU A 463 24.54 -7.08 -7.41
C LEU A 463 23.91 -6.46 -6.16
N PHE A 464 24.43 -5.31 -5.71
CA PHE A 464 23.87 -4.60 -4.56
C PHE A 464 22.44 -4.11 -4.81
N LEU A 465 22.12 -3.69 -6.04
CA LEU A 465 20.74 -3.37 -6.43
C LEU A 465 19.81 -4.56 -6.18
N TRP A 466 20.11 -5.75 -6.72
CA TRP A 466 19.24 -6.92 -6.56
C TRP A 466 19.12 -7.36 -5.10
N LEU A 467 20.23 -7.37 -4.36
CA LEU A 467 20.23 -7.67 -2.93
C LEU A 467 19.36 -6.67 -2.16
N PHE A 468 19.50 -5.38 -2.45
CA PHE A 468 18.75 -4.32 -1.80
C PHE A 468 17.25 -4.40 -2.14
N VAL A 469 16.87 -4.66 -3.39
CA VAL A 469 15.47 -4.87 -3.79
C VAL A 469 14.86 -6.07 -3.06
N ILE A 470 15.57 -7.20 -2.97
CA ILE A 470 15.05 -8.39 -2.27
C ILE A 470 14.83 -8.11 -0.79
N ILE A 471 15.81 -7.50 -0.11
CA ILE A 471 15.71 -7.21 1.34
C ILE A 471 14.61 -6.18 1.62
N THR A 472 14.52 -5.11 0.81
CA THR A 472 13.48 -4.08 0.98
C THR A 472 12.08 -4.62 0.70
N THR A 473 11.90 -5.41 -0.36
CA THR A 473 10.58 -6.00 -0.70
C THR A 473 10.15 -7.06 0.30
N LEU A 474 11.06 -7.94 0.73
CA LEU A 474 10.75 -8.95 1.76
C LEU A 474 10.46 -8.31 3.12
N GLY A 475 11.26 -7.32 3.52
CA GLY A 475 11.09 -6.61 4.80
C GLY A 475 9.78 -5.82 4.85
N THR A 476 9.46 -5.07 3.78
CA THR A 476 8.17 -4.36 3.67
C THR A 476 6.99 -5.33 3.70
N LEU A 477 7.03 -6.39 2.91
CA LEU A 477 5.95 -7.38 2.86
C LEU A 477 5.72 -8.05 4.23
N ALA A 478 6.80 -8.49 4.90
CA ALA A 478 6.71 -9.16 6.19
C ALA A 478 6.06 -8.26 7.26
N MET A 479 6.48 -7.00 7.36
CA MET A 479 5.93 -6.05 8.33
C MET A 479 4.46 -5.68 8.05
N PHE A 480 4.08 -5.45 6.79
CA PHE A 480 2.69 -5.14 6.46
C PHE A 480 1.76 -6.35 6.57
N LEU A 481 2.26 -7.57 6.31
CA LEU A 481 1.50 -8.78 6.55
C LEU A 481 1.21 -8.95 8.04
N ASP A 482 2.22 -8.82 8.89
CA ASP A 482 2.07 -8.90 10.34
C ASP A 482 1.04 -7.87 10.86
N ALA A 483 1.17 -6.62 10.42
CA ALA A 483 0.20 -5.56 10.71
C ALA A 483 -1.23 -5.90 10.22
N SER A 484 -1.36 -6.48 9.02
CA SER A 484 -2.65 -6.83 8.43
C SER A 484 -3.35 -8.02 9.12
N PHE A 485 -2.64 -8.79 9.95
CA PHE A 485 -3.20 -9.90 10.70
C PHE A 485 -3.63 -9.53 12.13
N ASN A 486 -3.38 -8.30 12.58
CA ASN A 486 -3.84 -7.80 13.87
C ASN A 486 -5.34 -7.45 13.85
N TYR A 487 -6.19 -8.45 14.10
CA TYR A 487 -7.64 -8.28 14.25
C TYR A 487 -8.07 -8.45 15.71
N THR A 488 -9.24 -7.90 16.06
CA THR A 488 -9.83 -8.09 17.38
C THR A 488 -10.15 -9.58 17.67
N PRO A 489 -10.11 -10.04 18.94
CA PRO A 489 -10.26 -11.45 19.31
C PRO A 489 -11.55 -12.13 18.81
N ASP A 490 -12.64 -11.38 18.63
CA ASP A 490 -13.93 -11.92 18.18
C ASP A 490 -14.02 -12.12 16.67
N ASP A 491 -13.19 -11.47 15.86
CA ASP A 491 -13.10 -11.80 14.43
C ASP A 491 -12.51 -13.19 14.21
N LEU A 492 -11.64 -13.64 15.12
CA LEU A 492 -11.15 -15.02 15.18
C LEU A 492 -12.27 -15.97 15.61
N GLN A 493 -13.09 -15.60 16.60
CA GLN A 493 -14.21 -16.43 17.07
C GLN A 493 -15.37 -16.50 16.07
N LYS A 494 -15.71 -15.39 15.38
CA LYS A 494 -16.67 -15.34 14.26
C LYS A 494 -16.14 -16.09 13.03
N ARG A 495 -14.83 -16.11 12.77
CA ARG A 495 -14.22 -16.97 11.74
C ARG A 495 -14.27 -18.45 12.16
N GLY A 496 -13.94 -18.79 13.40
CA GLY A 496 -14.01 -20.16 13.93
C GLY A 496 -15.43 -20.71 14.03
N LEU A 497 -16.42 -19.89 14.40
CA LEU A 497 -17.85 -20.24 14.36
C LEU A 497 -18.37 -20.39 12.92
N LYS A 498 -17.86 -19.59 11.97
CA LYS A 498 -18.16 -19.76 10.54
C LYS A 498 -17.55 -21.04 9.96
N GLU A 499 -16.34 -21.41 10.38
CA GLU A 499 -15.76 -22.71 10.05
C GLU A 499 -16.60 -23.87 10.61
N LYS A 500 -17.04 -23.80 11.88
CA LYS A 500 -17.88 -24.84 12.51
C LYS A 500 -19.29 -24.94 11.92
N LYS A 501 -19.89 -23.86 11.42
CA LYS A 501 -21.22 -23.89 10.79
C LYS A 501 -21.24 -24.45 9.37
N GLY A 502 -20.11 -24.89 8.82
CA GLY A 502 -20.07 -25.39 7.44
C GLY A 502 -20.50 -24.33 6.41
N GLU A 503 -20.59 -23.06 6.83
CA GLU A 503 -20.65 -21.95 5.92
C GLU A 503 -19.21 -21.76 5.46
N LYS A 504 -18.81 -22.54 4.45
CA LYS A 504 -17.73 -22.15 3.55
C LYS A 504 -18.14 -20.78 3.03
N LYS A 505 -17.75 -19.74 3.75
CA LYS A 505 -17.55 -18.42 3.20
C LYS A 505 -16.57 -18.71 2.09
N THR A 506 -17.10 -18.82 0.88
CA THR A 506 -16.35 -18.42 -0.28
C THR A 506 -16.09 -16.95 -0.03
N THR A 507 -15.08 -16.64 0.78
CA THR A 507 -14.25 -15.46 0.60
C THR A 507 -13.77 -15.62 -0.82
N MET A 508 -14.62 -15.18 -1.75
CA MET A 508 -14.35 -15.33 -3.16
C MET A 508 -13.07 -14.55 -3.39
N ALA A 509 -12.04 -15.27 -3.82
CA ALA A 509 -10.86 -14.71 -4.46
C ALA A 509 -11.23 -13.72 -5.60
N ASN A 510 -12.50 -13.63 -6.02
CA ASN A 510 -13.04 -12.71 -7.02
C ASN A 510 -12.77 -11.22 -6.76
N SER A 511 -12.73 -10.70 -5.52
CA SER A 511 -12.44 -9.26 -5.37
C SER A 511 -10.99 -8.92 -5.74
N GLY A 512 -10.03 -9.76 -5.32
CA GLY A 512 -8.62 -9.59 -5.67
C GLY A 512 -8.35 -9.86 -7.14
N ILE A 513 -9.01 -10.88 -7.72
CA ILE A 513 -8.92 -11.21 -9.15
C ILE A 513 -9.51 -10.08 -10.02
N GLN A 514 -10.63 -9.46 -9.60
CA GLN A 514 -11.22 -8.31 -10.31
C GLN A 514 -10.29 -7.10 -10.27
N LEU A 515 -9.70 -6.79 -9.11
CA LEU A 515 -8.79 -5.67 -8.95
C LEU A 515 -7.49 -5.88 -9.76
N LEU A 516 -6.93 -7.09 -9.69
CA LEU A 516 -5.75 -7.49 -10.47
C LEU A 516 -6.02 -7.42 -11.97
N GLY A 517 -7.18 -7.92 -12.43
CA GLY A 517 -7.58 -7.84 -13.84
C GLY A 517 -7.76 -6.40 -14.34
N PHE A 518 -8.26 -5.50 -13.49
CA PHE A 518 -8.38 -4.08 -13.81
C PHE A 518 -7.01 -3.41 -13.99
N PHE A 519 -6.08 -3.61 -13.06
CA PHE A 519 -4.74 -3.03 -13.15
C PHE A 519 -3.92 -3.59 -14.32
N LEU A 520 -4.04 -4.89 -14.61
CA LEU A 520 -3.43 -5.50 -15.80
C LEU A 520 -3.94 -4.89 -17.10
N SER A 521 -5.26 -4.67 -17.21
CA SER A 521 -5.87 -4.03 -18.38
C SER A 521 -5.45 -2.56 -18.52
N LEU A 522 -5.37 -1.83 -17.41
CA LEU A 522 -4.88 -0.44 -17.40
C LEU A 522 -3.42 -0.35 -17.91
N MET A 523 -2.54 -1.21 -17.41
CA MET A 523 -1.15 -1.29 -17.87
C MET A 523 -1.06 -1.73 -19.34
N GLY A 524 -1.96 -2.64 -19.77
CA GLY A 524 -2.12 -3.06 -21.17
C GLY A 524 -2.46 -1.89 -22.10
N ILE A 525 -3.47 -1.09 -21.76
CA ILE A 525 -3.88 0.10 -22.52
C ILE A 525 -2.73 1.11 -22.62
N VAL A 526 -2.03 1.36 -21.52
CA VAL A 526 -0.84 2.24 -21.52
C VAL A 526 0.23 1.70 -22.47
N GLY A 527 0.52 0.40 -22.44
CA GLY A 527 1.43 -0.26 -23.37
C GLY A 527 1.00 -0.13 -24.83
N LEU A 528 -0.31 -0.24 -25.13
CA LEU A 528 -0.85 -0.03 -26.48
C LEU A 528 -0.70 1.42 -26.95
N ILE A 529 -0.93 2.40 -26.07
CA ILE A 529 -0.73 3.82 -26.39
C ILE A 529 0.75 4.11 -26.67
N PHE A 530 1.67 3.67 -25.79
CA PHE A 530 3.11 3.86 -26.03
C PHE A 530 3.57 3.14 -27.30
N GLY A 531 3.13 1.90 -27.50
CA GLY A 531 3.43 1.13 -28.70
C GLY A 531 2.97 1.83 -29.98
N THR A 532 1.78 2.44 -29.99
CA THR A 532 1.25 3.14 -31.18
C THR A 532 1.93 4.48 -31.47
N VAL A 533 2.36 5.21 -30.44
CA VAL A 533 2.99 6.53 -30.60
C VAL A 533 4.46 6.42 -31.00
N LEU A 534 5.19 5.42 -30.49
CA LEU A 534 6.62 5.30 -30.70
C LEU A 534 6.98 5.01 -32.18
N PRO A 535 8.06 5.64 -32.70
CA PRO A 535 8.45 5.50 -34.10
C PRO A 535 9.22 4.20 -34.42
N GLN A 536 9.36 3.28 -33.46
CA GLN A 536 10.25 2.12 -33.54
C GLN A 536 9.49 0.80 -33.79
N TRP A 537 8.61 0.74 -34.79
CA TRP A 537 7.91 -0.51 -35.12
C TRP A 537 8.81 -1.47 -35.91
N LYS A 538 9.59 -0.92 -36.84
CA LYS A 538 10.66 -1.65 -37.52
C LYS A 538 11.90 -0.76 -37.67
N MET A 539 13.08 -1.36 -37.65
CA MET A 539 14.38 -0.67 -37.73
C MET A 539 15.22 -1.27 -38.88
N SER A 540 16.11 -0.49 -39.48
CA SER A 540 17.01 -1.00 -40.53
C SER A 540 17.91 -2.13 -40.03
N ALA A 541 18.04 -3.20 -40.81
CA ALA A 541 18.87 -4.37 -40.51
C ALA A 541 20.34 -4.12 -40.87
N TYR A 542 21.27 -4.59 -40.02
CA TYR A 542 22.72 -4.50 -40.26
C TYR A 542 23.23 -5.74 -40.99
N VAL A 543 22.82 -5.93 -42.25
CA VAL A 543 23.19 -7.09 -43.09
C VAL A 543 23.75 -6.65 -44.45
N GLY A 544 24.94 -7.15 -44.82
CA GLY A 544 25.58 -6.88 -46.12
C GLY A 544 26.17 -5.47 -46.25
N ASP A 545 26.06 -4.87 -47.44
CA ASP A 545 26.64 -3.55 -47.79
C ASP A 545 26.05 -2.35 -47.04
N ASN A 546 25.08 -2.58 -46.14
CA ASN A 546 24.45 -1.54 -45.32
C ASN A 546 25.33 -0.96 -44.20
N ILE A 547 26.50 -1.53 -43.97
CA ILE A 547 27.47 -1.04 -42.97
C ILE A 547 28.04 0.34 -43.36
N ILE A 548 27.94 0.74 -44.64
CA ILE A 548 28.58 1.95 -45.19
C ILE A 548 27.81 3.24 -44.86
N THR A 549 26.53 3.17 -44.47
CA THR A 549 25.75 4.35 -44.09
C THR A 549 25.62 4.47 -42.57
N ALA A 550 26.26 5.47 -41.96
CA ALA A 550 26.20 5.78 -40.52
C ALA A 550 24.84 6.34 -40.05
N VAL A 551 23.73 5.87 -40.65
CA VAL A 551 22.37 6.36 -40.41
C VAL A 551 21.43 5.18 -40.15
N ALA A 552 20.87 5.10 -38.94
CA ALA A 552 19.86 4.11 -38.58
C ALA A 552 18.46 4.65 -38.92
N MET A 553 17.66 3.87 -39.65
CA MET A 553 16.31 4.25 -40.05
C MET A 553 15.26 3.51 -39.20
N TYR A 554 14.40 4.28 -38.53
CA TYR A 554 13.26 3.79 -37.75
C TYR A 554 11.96 4.14 -38.47
N GLN A 555 11.08 3.16 -38.65
CA GLN A 555 9.74 3.40 -39.19
C GLN A 555 8.69 3.01 -38.16
N GLY A 556 7.85 3.99 -37.81
CA GLY A 556 6.73 3.83 -36.91
C GLY A 556 5.40 3.89 -37.64
N LEU A 557 4.33 3.79 -36.86
CA LEU A 557 2.99 3.90 -37.40
C LEU A 557 2.73 5.29 -37.94
N TRP A 558 3.17 6.37 -37.30
CA TRP A 558 2.81 7.76 -37.68
C TRP A 558 3.93 8.58 -38.33
N MET A 559 5.18 8.17 -38.13
CA MET A 559 6.35 8.89 -38.60
C MET A 559 7.50 7.92 -38.89
N SER A 560 8.45 8.36 -39.71
CA SER A 560 9.73 7.71 -39.95
C SER A 560 10.85 8.61 -39.45
N CYS A 561 11.80 8.07 -38.70
CA CYS A 561 12.93 8.81 -38.14
C CYS A 561 14.25 8.25 -38.65
N ALA A 562 15.19 9.14 -38.97
CA ALA A 562 16.57 8.82 -39.28
C ALA A 562 17.45 9.28 -38.11
N PHE A 563 18.25 8.39 -37.55
CA PHE A 563 19.23 8.69 -36.51
C PHE A 563 20.63 8.69 -37.12
N GLN A 564 21.29 9.85 -37.07
CA GLN A 564 22.64 10.03 -37.60
C GLN A 564 23.69 9.83 -36.50
N SER A 565 24.90 9.40 -36.86
CA SER A 565 26.04 9.24 -35.93
C SER A 565 26.46 10.53 -35.20
N THR A 566 26.01 11.70 -35.67
CA THR A 566 26.16 13.00 -35.01
C THR A 566 25.24 13.19 -33.79
N GLY A 567 24.37 12.21 -33.49
CA GLY A 567 23.40 12.28 -32.40
C GLY A 567 22.11 13.02 -32.74
N GLN A 568 21.95 13.50 -33.98
CA GLN A 568 20.73 14.17 -34.43
C GLN A 568 19.68 13.15 -34.90
N LEU A 569 18.46 13.25 -34.35
CA LEU A 569 17.28 12.49 -34.76
C LEU A 569 16.38 13.38 -35.63
N GLN A 570 16.20 13.02 -36.90
CA GLN A 570 15.31 13.72 -37.84
C GLN A 570 14.08 12.86 -38.12
N CYS A 571 12.90 13.31 -37.69
CA CYS A 571 11.64 12.59 -37.88
C CYS A 571 10.75 13.29 -38.89
N LYS A 572 10.21 12.53 -39.84
CA LYS A 572 9.22 12.99 -40.83
C LYS A 572 7.89 12.29 -40.59
N ILE A 573 6.83 13.07 -40.45
CA ILE A 573 5.44 12.58 -40.35
C ILE A 573 4.94 12.27 -41.77
N TYR A 574 4.08 11.26 -41.93
CA TYR A 574 3.53 10.93 -43.24
C TYR A 574 2.47 11.97 -43.68
N ASP A 575 2.76 12.73 -44.74
CA ASP A 575 1.97 13.88 -45.20
C ASP A 575 0.60 13.51 -45.84
N SER A 576 0.37 12.26 -46.21
CA SER A 576 -0.88 11.83 -46.87
C SER A 576 -1.26 10.39 -46.53
N ILE A 577 -2.45 10.21 -45.94
CA ILE A 577 -3.00 8.90 -45.52
C ILE A 577 -3.30 7.97 -46.70
N LEU A 578 -3.64 8.52 -47.88
CA LEU A 578 -4.04 7.76 -49.07
C LEU A 578 -2.85 7.32 -49.95
N LEU A 579 -1.64 7.82 -49.70
CA LEU A 579 -0.42 7.47 -50.45
C LEU A 579 0.43 6.40 -49.76
N LEU A 580 -0.01 5.90 -48.60
CA LEU A 580 0.75 5.01 -47.74
C LEU A 580 0.28 3.56 -47.91
N ASP A 581 1.17 2.60 -47.65
CA ASP A 581 0.89 1.17 -47.87
C ASP A 581 -0.39 0.69 -47.17
N SER A 582 -1.21 -0.09 -47.89
CA SER A 582 -2.53 -0.53 -47.42
C SER A 582 -2.44 -1.36 -46.14
N SER A 583 -1.34 -2.10 -45.97
CA SER A 583 -1.07 -2.88 -44.77
C SER A 583 -0.85 -1.99 -43.54
N LEU A 584 -0.19 -0.83 -43.72
CA LEU A 584 0.11 0.10 -42.65
C LEU A 584 -1.14 0.92 -42.26
N GLN A 585 -1.99 1.24 -43.24
CA GLN A 585 -3.30 1.87 -42.99
C GLN A 585 -4.22 0.94 -42.19
N ALA A 586 -4.27 -0.35 -42.54
CA ALA A 586 -5.06 -1.35 -41.80
C ALA A 586 -4.57 -1.52 -40.36
N THR A 587 -3.24 -1.55 -40.13
CA THR A 587 -2.68 -1.68 -38.77
C THR A 587 -2.97 -0.45 -37.90
N ARG A 588 -2.95 0.76 -38.47
CA ARG A 588 -3.36 1.98 -37.75
C ARG A 588 -4.82 1.90 -37.31
N ALA A 589 -5.70 1.55 -38.24
CA ALA A 589 -7.13 1.46 -37.96
C ALA A 589 -7.41 0.42 -36.86
N LEU A 590 -6.84 -0.78 -36.97
CA LEU A 590 -7.02 -1.84 -35.98
C LEU A 590 -6.45 -1.47 -34.60
N MET A 591 -5.29 -0.80 -34.54
CA MET A 591 -4.71 -0.35 -33.27
C MET A 591 -5.55 0.75 -32.60
N ILE A 592 -6.04 1.73 -33.36
CA ILE A 592 -6.90 2.80 -32.83
C ILE A 592 -8.24 2.25 -32.36
N VAL A 593 -8.87 1.39 -33.18
CA VAL A 593 -10.13 0.72 -32.81
C VAL A 593 -9.92 -0.14 -31.56
N GLY A 594 -8.81 -0.89 -31.49
CA GLY A 594 -8.44 -1.67 -30.31
C GLY A 594 -8.34 -0.79 -29.05
N ILE A 595 -7.61 0.31 -29.11
CA ILE A 595 -7.46 1.25 -27.97
C ILE A 595 -8.80 1.85 -27.54
N ILE A 596 -9.64 2.31 -28.48
CA ILE A 596 -10.95 2.89 -28.16
C ILE A 596 -11.85 1.85 -27.49
N VAL A 597 -11.88 0.63 -28.03
CA VAL A 597 -12.66 -0.48 -27.47
C VAL A 597 -12.15 -0.84 -26.08
N SER A 598 -10.83 -0.91 -25.86
CA SER A 598 -10.26 -1.23 -24.55
C SER A 598 -10.53 -0.11 -23.53
N ILE A 599 -10.45 1.17 -23.90
CA ILE A 599 -10.82 2.29 -23.01
C ILE A 599 -12.31 2.22 -22.63
N ALA A 600 -13.19 1.95 -23.59
CA ALA A 600 -14.62 1.77 -23.32
C ALA A 600 -14.87 0.57 -22.41
N GLY A 601 -14.18 -0.55 -22.63
CA GLY A 601 -14.24 -1.74 -21.79
C GLY A 601 -13.78 -1.49 -20.35
N LEU A 602 -12.69 -0.73 -20.17
CA LEU A 602 -12.19 -0.33 -18.86
C LEU A 602 -13.19 0.59 -18.12
N GLY A 603 -13.83 1.51 -18.83
CA GLY A 603 -14.89 2.37 -18.29
C GLY A 603 -16.09 1.57 -17.77
N VAL A 604 -16.57 0.61 -18.56
CA VAL A 604 -17.67 -0.30 -18.15
C VAL A 604 -17.24 -1.19 -16.99
N ALA A 605 -16.02 -1.72 -17.01
CA ALA A 605 -15.47 -2.52 -15.91
C ALA A 605 -15.39 -1.70 -14.61
N CYS A 606 -14.99 -0.43 -14.68
CA CYS A 606 -14.91 0.48 -13.55
C CYS A 606 -16.27 0.69 -12.87
N MET A 607 -17.33 0.91 -13.66
CA MET A 607 -18.70 1.03 -13.14
C MET A 607 -19.22 -0.25 -12.47
N GLY A 608 -18.67 -1.42 -12.84
CA GLY A 608 -19.02 -2.72 -12.26
C GLY A 608 -18.26 -3.08 -10.98
N MET A 609 -17.27 -2.28 -10.56
CA MET A 609 -16.45 -2.59 -9.38
C MET A 609 -17.18 -2.29 -8.06
N LYS A 610 -16.78 -2.98 -6.98
CA LYS A 610 -17.39 -2.79 -5.65
C LYS A 610 -17.05 -1.43 -5.02
N CYS A 611 -15.94 -0.83 -5.42
CA CYS A 611 -15.44 0.44 -4.89
C CYS A 611 -16.13 1.68 -5.51
N THR A 612 -17.01 1.51 -6.49
CA THR A 612 -17.74 2.62 -7.14
C THR A 612 -19.20 2.64 -6.71
N THR A 613 -19.72 3.82 -6.37
CA THR A 613 -21.13 4.05 -5.97
C THR A 613 -22.11 4.04 -7.14
N CYS A 614 -21.63 4.19 -8.38
CA CYS A 614 -22.45 4.05 -9.58
C CYS A 614 -22.98 2.61 -9.76
N GLY A 615 -24.24 2.45 -10.18
CA GLY A 615 -24.81 1.16 -10.60
C GLY A 615 -25.75 0.44 -9.62
N GLY A 616 -26.16 1.06 -8.51
CA GLY A 616 -27.14 0.52 -7.55
C GLY A 616 -26.54 -0.51 -6.57
N SER A 617 -27.24 -0.82 -5.47
CA SER A 617 -26.72 -1.65 -4.36
C SER A 617 -26.71 -3.17 -4.64
N GLU A 618 -27.32 -3.63 -5.75
CA GLU A 618 -27.42 -5.04 -6.07
C GLU A 618 -26.10 -5.64 -6.58
N LYS A 619 -25.51 -6.53 -5.77
CA LYS A 619 -24.22 -7.20 -6.02
C LYS A 619 -24.18 -8.01 -7.32
N LEU A 620 -25.30 -8.61 -7.73
CA LEU A 620 -25.41 -9.41 -8.95
C LEU A 620 -25.34 -8.54 -10.22
N ARG A 621 -25.93 -7.35 -10.19
CA ARG A 621 -25.95 -6.41 -11.32
C ARG A 621 -24.55 -5.86 -11.58
N LYS A 622 -23.85 -5.43 -10.53
CA LYS A 622 -22.45 -4.97 -10.61
C LYS A 622 -21.51 -6.03 -11.18
N SER A 623 -21.66 -7.28 -10.74
CA SER A 623 -20.85 -8.39 -11.26
C SER A 623 -21.10 -8.68 -12.75
N ARG A 624 -22.32 -8.48 -13.26
CA ARG A 624 -22.62 -8.61 -14.70
C ARG A 624 -22.04 -7.46 -15.51
N ILE A 625 -22.09 -6.23 -14.97
CA ILE A 625 -21.51 -5.05 -15.61
C ILE A 625 -19.98 -5.20 -15.73
N ALA A 626 -19.31 -5.69 -14.68
CA ALA A 626 -17.88 -5.98 -14.72
C ALA A 626 -17.53 -7.07 -15.76
N MET A 627 -18.35 -8.12 -15.87
CA MET A 627 -18.18 -9.17 -16.88
C MET A 627 -18.34 -8.62 -18.31
N THR A 628 -19.34 -7.78 -18.55
CA THR A 628 -19.51 -7.13 -19.86
C THR A 628 -18.32 -6.25 -20.21
N GLY A 629 -17.75 -5.53 -19.23
CA GLY A 629 -16.50 -4.78 -19.42
C GLY A 629 -15.32 -5.68 -19.78
N GLY A 630 -15.18 -6.83 -19.12
CA GLY A 630 -14.15 -7.83 -19.42
C GLY A 630 -14.24 -8.42 -20.83
N ILE A 631 -15.45 -8.68 -21.34
CA ILE A 631 -15.66 -9.16 -22.72
C ILE A 631 -15.25 -8.08 -23.74
N ILE A 632 -15.59 -6.82 -23.48
CA ILE A 632 -15.21 -5.69 -24.36
C ILE A 632 -13.68 -5.54 -24.41
N LEU A 633 -13.00 -5.64 -23.26
CA LEU A 633 -11.53 -5.63 -23.17
C LEU A 633 -10.89 -6.77 -23.95
N LEU A 634 -11.45 -7.99 -23.89
CA LEU A 634 -10.98 -9.12 -24.70
C LEU A 634 -11.04 -8.83 -26.20
N VAL A 635 -12.13 -8.21 -26.67
CA VAL A 635 -12.28 -7.83 -28.08
C VAL A 635 -11.24 -6.78 -28.48
N GLY A 636 -11.03 -5.76 -27.65
CA GLY A 636 -10.02 -4.71 -27.88
C GLY A 636 -8.59 -5.27 -27.94
N GLY A 637 -8.22 -6.11 -26.96
CA GLY A 637 -6.92 -6.78 -26.90
C GLY A 637 -6.67 -7.72 -28.08
N LEU A 638 -7.67 -8.51 -28.51
CA LEU A 638 -7.56 -9.39 -29.68
C LEU A 638 -7.38 -8.59 -30.98
N CYS A 639 -8.09 -7.46 -31.15
CA CYS A 639 -7.89 -6.57 -32.29
C CYS A 639 -6.44 -6.04 -32.36
N ALA A 640 -5.86 -5.67 -31.21
CA ALA A 640 -4.47 -5.20 -31.14
C ALA A 640 -3.45 -6.33 -31.40
N ILE A 641 -3.68 -7.54 -30.89
CA ILE A 641 -2.84 -8.72 -31.18
C ILE A 641 -2.84 -9.01 -32.69
N VAL A 642 -4.01 -8.99 -33.33
CA VAL A 642 -4.14 -9.21 -34.77
C VAL A 642 -3.37 -8.14 -35.56
N ALA A 643 -3.50 -6.86 -35.18
CA ALA A 643 -2.79 -5.77 -35.85
C ALA A 643 -1.26 -5.94 -35.78
N CYS A 644 -0.73 -6.23 -34.58
CA CYS A 644 0.71 -6.41 -34.40
C CYS A 644 1.23 -7.65 -35.12
N SER A 645 0.47 -8.76 -35.07
CA SER A 645 0.84 -10.03 -35.73
C SER A 645 0.82 -9.90 -37.26
N TRP A 646 -0.16 -9.17 -37.80
CA TRP A 646 -0.23 -8.87 -39.23
C TRP A 646 0.96 -8.03 -39.69
N PHE A 647 1.30 -6.97 -38.94
CA PHE A 647 2.46 -6.14 -39.25
C PHE A 647 3.76 -6.95 -39.18
N ALA A 648 3.94 -7.75 -38.13
CA ALA A 648 5.12 -8.59 -37.95
C ALA A 648 5.30 -9.60 -39.09
N HIS A 649 4.21 -10.25 -39.51
CA HIS A 649 4.21 -11.18 -40.65
C HIS A 649 4.68 -10.50 -41.95
N ASN A 650 4.26 -9.25 -42.19
CA ASN A 650 4.68 -8.50 -43.38
C ASN A 650 6.16 -8.13 -43.35
N VAL A 651 6.70 -7.76 -42.19
CA VAL A 651 8.14 -7.48 -42.01
C VAL A 651 8.96 -8.74 -42.28
N ILE A 652 8.56 -9.90 -41.73
CA ILE A 652 9.22 -11.19 -41.97
C ILE A 652 9.21 -11.51 -43.48
N ARG A 653 8.05 -11.42 -44.12
CA ARG A 653 7.91 -11.74 -45.55
C ARG A 653 8.75 -10.82 -46.43
N ALA A 654 8.86 -9.53 -46.08
CA ALA A 654 9.69 -8.57 -46.79
C ALA A 654 11.20 -8.85 -46.60
N PHE A 655 11.61 -9.30 -45.41
CA PHE A 655 13.01 -9.62 -45.09
C PHE A 655 13.54 -10.84 -45.87
N TYR A 656 12.72 -11.89 -46.00
CA TYR A 656 13.08 -13.13 -46.70
C TYR A 656 12.79 -13.13 -48.21
N ASN A 657 12.24 -12.05 -48.76
CA ASN A 657 12.02 -11.93 -50.20
C ASN A 657 13.36 -11.76 -50.93
N PRO A 658 13.74 -12.63 -51.89
CA PRO A 658 15.00 -12.50 -52.62
C PRO A 658 15.06 -11.26 -53.53
N TYR A 659 13.92 -10.65 -53.85
CA TYR A 659 13.85 -9.46 -54.69
C TYR A 659 13.99 -8.14 -53.93
N THR A 660 14.02 -8.15 -52.59
CA THR A 660 14.25 -6.94 -51.79
C THR A 660 15.75 -6.68 -51.66
N PRO A 661 16.24 -5.51 -52.10
CA PRO A 661 17.67 -5.22 -52.05
C PRO A 661 18.12 -5.14 -50.59
N VAL A 662 19.32 -5.66 -50.31
CA VAL A 662 19.87 -5.79 -48.93
C VAL A 662 19.84 -4.48 -48.16
N ASN A 663 19.93 -3.36 -48.88
CA ASN A 663 19.95 -2.03 -48.29
C ASN A 663 18.62 -1.54 -47.69
N THR A 664 17.52 -2.22 -47.98
CA THR A 664 16.16 -1.84 -47.53
C THR A 664 15.52 -2.87 -46.61
N LYS A 665 16.33 -3.78 -46.05
CA LYS A 665 15.84 -4.79 -45.11
C LYS A 665 15.62 -4.20 -43.72
N PHE A 666 14.49 -4.55 -43.12
CA PHE A 666 14.10 -4.10 -41.78
C PHE A 666 13.95 -5.28 -40.82
N GLU A 667 14.38 -5.07 -39.57
CA GLU A 667 14.17 -5.93 -38.41
C GLU A 667 13.08 -5.35 -37.49
N PHE A 668 12.65 -6.14 -36.50
CA PHE A 668 11.68 -5.69 -35.51
C PHE A 668 12.25 -4.58 -34.61
N GLY A 669 11.51 -3.49 -34.43
CA GLY A 669 11.86 -2.44 -33.49
C GLY A 669 11.23 -2.66 -32.11
N ALA A 670 11.67 -1.92 -31.09
CA ALA A 670 11.21 -2.09 -29.71
C ALA A 670 9.70 -1.83 -29.52
N ALA A 671 9.10 -0.94 -30.33
CA ALA A 671 7.69 -0.54 -30.15
C ALA A 671 6.71 -1.69 -30.43
N ILE A 672 7.04 -2.61 -31.35
CA ILE A 672 6.16 -3.75 -31.66
C ILE A 672 6.10 -4.73 -30.48
N PHE A 673 7.20 -4.91 -29.74
CA PHE A 673 7.23 -5.75 -28.55
C PHE A 673 6.45 -5.14 -27.40
N ILE A 674 6.52 -3.82 -27.23
CA ILE A 674 5.72 -3.09 -26.25
C ILE A 674 4.23 -3.23 -26.58
N ALA A 675 3.86 -3.10 -27.86
CA ALA A 675 2.48 -3.29 -28.31
C ALA A 675 1.99 -4.73 -28.12
N TRP A 676 2.83 -5.75 -28.41
CA TRP A 676 2.53 -7.16 -28.10
C TRP A 676 2.33 -7.39 -26.61
N GLY A 677 3.25 -6.92 -25.76
CA GLY A 677 3.13 -7.01 -24.31
C GLY A 677 1.86 -6.33 -23.78
N GLY A 678 1.58 -5.12 -24.26
CA GLY A 678 0.36 -4.37 -23.91
C GLY A 678 -0.91 -5.12 -24.30
N SER A 679 -0.97 -5.65 -25.53
CA SER A 679 -2.13 -6.41 -26.03
C SER A 679 -2.37 -7.71 -25.27
N LEU A 680 -1.30 -8.42 -24.86
CA LEU A 680 -1.39 -9.65 -24.08
C LEU A 680 -1.85 -9.38 -22.64
N LEU A 681 -1.35 -8.30 -22.02
CA LEU A 681 -1.81 -7.86 -20.70
C LEU A 681 -3.30 -7.47 -20.72
N ASP A 682 -3.76 -6.81 -21.78
CA ASP A 682 -5.15 -6.43 -21.96
C ASP A 682 -6.07 -7.65 -22.14
N VAL A 683 -5.63 -8.66 -22.92
CA VAL A 683 -6.35 -9.93 -23.04
C VAL A 683 -6.39 -10.70 -21.72
N LEU A 684 -5.28 -10.77 -20.98
CA LEU A 684 -5.25 -11.43 -19.67
C LEU A 684 -6.16 -10.72 -18.66
N GLY A 685 -6.10 -9.39 -18.62
CA GLY A 685 -6.95 -8.57 -17.76
C GLY A 685 -8.44 -8.73 -18.10
N GLY A 686 -8.78 -8.67 -19.39
CA GLY A 686 -10.13 -8.92 -19.89
C GLY A 686 -10.65 -10.33 -19.57
N ALA A 687 -9.81 -11.36 -19.72
CA ALA A 687 -10.15 -12.75 -19.39
C ALA A 687 -10.46 -12.93 -17.89
N MET A 688 -9.65 -12.32 -17.02
CA MET A 688 -9.85 -12.39 -15.56
C MET A 688 -11.14 -11.68 -15.13
N LEU A 689 -11.46 -10.55 -15.75
CA LEU A 689 -12.71 -9.82 -15.51
C LEU A 689 -13.93 -10.60 -16.03
N ALA A 690 -13.82 -11.24 -17.20
CA ALA A 690 -14.88 -12.07 -17.78
C ALA A 690 -15.11 -13.37 -16.97
N ALA A 691 -14.05 -13.96 -16.41
CA ALA A 691 -14.11 -15.20 -15.62
C ALA A 691 -14.73 -15.01 -14.22
N SER A 692 -14.98 -13.78 -13.78
CA SER A 692 -15.46 -13.45 -12.43
C SER A 692 -16.94 -13.78 -12.16
N CYS A 693 -17.55 -14.68 -12.93
CA CYS A 693 -18.97 -15.04 -12.85
C CYS A 693 -19.30 -15.88 -11.59
N PRO A 694 -20.34 -15.55 -10.81
CA PRO A 694 -20.86 -16.46 -9.81
C PRO A 694 -21.55 -17.64 -10.51
N ARG A 695 -20.96 -18.84 -10.38
CA ARG A 695 -21.56 -20.08 -10.88
C ARG A 695 -22.90 -20.31 -10.16
N LYS A 696 -24.02 -20.25 -10.89
CA LYS A 696 -25.33 -20.66 -10.37
C LYS A 696 -25.23 -22.15 -10.00
N LYS A 697 -25.14 -22.49 -8.71
CA LYS A 697 -25.43 -23.87 -8.28
C LYS A 697 -26.93 -24.07 -8.51
N GLN A 698 -27.28 -25.03 -9.37
CA GLN A 698 -28.63 -25.56 -9.41
C GLN A 698 -28.94 -26.14 -8.03
N VAL A 699 -29.90 -25.55 -7.33
CA VAL A 699 -30.52 -26.20 -6.18
C VAL A 699 -31.33 -27.36 -6.76
N SER A 700 -30.91 -28.59 -6.48
CA SER A 700 -31.72 -29.77 -6.75
C SER A 700 -33.04 -29.62 -6.00
N LYS A 701 -34.13 -29.41 -6.74
CA LYS A 701 -35.50 -29.55 -6.22
C LYS A 701 -35.64 -30.97 -5.67
N TYR A 702 -35.80 -31.11 -4.36
CA TYR A 702 -36.35 -32.34 -3.80
C TYR A 702 -37.78 -32.52 -4.32
N PRO A 703 -38.22 -33.73 -4.70
CA PRO A 703 -39.60 -33.96 -5.03
C PRO A 703 -40.44 -33.86 -3.76
N SER A 704 -41.50 -33.04 -3.82
CA SER A 704 -42.56 -33.01 -2.83
C SER A 704 -43.24 -34.38 -2.79
N MET A 705 -43.09 -35.12 -1.69
CA MET A 705 -43.85 -36.33 -1.47
C MET A 705 -45.28 -35.95 -1.07
N ALA A 706 -46.23 -36.52 -1.81
CA ALA A 706 -47.65 -36.27 -1.72
C ALA A 706 -48.23 -36.70 -0.36
N SER A 707 -49.31 -36.00 0.00
CA SER A 707 -50.28 -36.39 1.01
C SER A 707 -50.79 -37.81 0.78
N SER A 708 -50.67 -38.67 1.80
CA SER A 708 -51.56 -39.82 1.97
C SER A 708 -51.96 -39.96 3.44
N ARG A 709 -53.26 -39.83 3.65
CA ARG A 709 -54.06 -39.97 4.86
C ARG A 709 -54.13 -41.45 5.28
N SER A 710 -53.93 -41.80 6.56
CA SER A 710 -54.72 -42.78 7.34
C SER A 710 -53.96 -43.32 8.57
N GLY A 711 -54.66 -43.44 9.71
CA GLY A 711 -54.36 -44.45 10.74
C GLY A 711 -54.09 -43.91 12.13
N ALA A 712 -55.09 -44.00 13.01
CA ALA A 712 -55.00 -43.73 14.44
C ALA A 712 -54.15 -44.78 15.18
N GLN A 713 -53.50 -44.40 16.29
CA GLN A 713 -53.69 -45.03 17.61
C GLN A 713 -52.94 -44.32 18.74
N SER A 714 -53.59 -44.36 19.90
CA SER A 714 -53.22 -43.89 21.24
C SER A 714 -52.08 -44.71 21.86
N GLY A 715 -51.31 -44.12 22.79
CA GLY A 715 -50.43 -44.86 23.68
C GLY A 715 -49.48 -44.00 24.51
N THR A 716 -49.91 -43.62 25.71
CA THR A 716 -49.11 -43.18 26.85
C THR A 716 -48.03 -44.20 27.25
N LYS A 717 -46.83 -43.74 27.64
CA LYS A 717 -46.07 -44.15 28.87
C LYS A 717 -44.65 -43.55 28.95
N GLU A 718 -44.46 -42.75 29.99
CA GLU A 718 -43.45 -42.82 31.08
C GLU A 718 -42.05 -43.45 30.89
N TYR A 719 -41.06 -42.69 31.41
CA TYR A 719 -39.75 -43.00 32.04
C TYR A 719 -38.76 -43.96 31.37
N VAL A 720 -37.55 -43.44 31.04
CA VAL A 720 -36.29 -43.54 31.81
C VAL A 720 -35.47 -42.26 31.58
#